data_AF-A0A4S3PUX2-F1
#
_entry.id   AF-A0A4S3PUX2-F1
#
_cell.length_a   1.000
_cell.length_b   1.000
_cell.length_c   1.000
_cell.angle_alpha   90.00
_cell.angle_beta   90.00
_cell.angle_gamma   90.00
#
_symmetry.space_group_name_H-M   'P 1'
#
loop_
_entity.id
_entity.type
_entity.pdbx_description
1 polymer ?
#
loop_
_entity_poly.entity_id
_entity_poly.type
_entity_poly.pdbx_seq_one_letter_code
_entity_poly.pdbx_strand_id
1 'polypeptide(L)'
;MNVKWWRNVIMASAITVPLAPTVHAESQPSDVAQARSTSSDRTESVIFVGPAGKTLISNQSTTSIGPGVELTSFERFDARGWLNGEIMSIDLGNDSISTDLLFPGRVSSAKPLSEMAKEAGAIAGVNGDFFDINNTKAPLGTVVSDGKLIKGPQGSHTLTASVDKNGIGHISTILLDGKINLPNGEVKLDALNQYGISKDGIGLYTSVWGAAERSQTGSPLYEVIVVDGKVASVSEGAGSGAISENAFVLVGREKGAEVLKALSVGDEVTVEYAPKSDIDVSFAVGGNIKLVENGEVITNLDDTTSAPRTAVGFSEDRKTMILVAIDGRQTDSRGMTFKELAELMKEHGAHYALNLDGGGSTTMVARKTGTDVKAVNQPSDGFERSVPNGIGIFAKAGSGELKSFAVETVFDSDKSKRVFPGLTRTFIGLGHDENYSPVSVGEVKWQALPADVGAFEGDGVFRAKKSGYAITQAQVKSSKGSMEITVLGELDRIEASDARLSLEMGQQSRFSVNGYDKDGYSAPIEARDVSIDYDETVISIMENVDGSFTVVPKKDGDSALITITAKDEVAYLPVTIGLATKNVDNFEEIGGWSFTKYPSEVGASMSHVEGRNGKGIELAYDFSTTTATRAAYLQASPTIELPGDVQKIGLWVKGDGNGAWLRTVIEDAGNTRYTLTLADQVNWTGWKYVEATVPEGVRYPVKLWRIYPVETNKNNQYTGQLVFDDVTVKVPTSIDVPEQMKDPDSLIIQNGEIEKGRWTFAVLADSQFVAKSPNSSQVQMARESLRQIVSANPEFLVINGDLVDTAWEEDFELAEQILQEEVGDKLPIYYIPGNHEIMGPGTLDNFLEVYENNRYSFDHKGTRFILLDSSTGSFRTSDFQQLLDLKKALTEAAKDPNVKNVVVMAHHPTRDPLPTKNSQLSDRKESNLLELFLTEFRQTSGGKGALFIGGHAHTVSVERVEGVPYMVVGPSGKAPYGSADAGGFYEWTMFGIDPTPVPAQAKGPEQSNGQSVVSGTDWIQAEVNPLLLDITLQTPERLKVGETIKIEAIGHQKDNLNFPLRYPATVQWEGSDNVFIGSGEELTRAETSGKYTAIFNYETGDFKALKAGEITLKVEANGMTKEQTVTIE
;
A
#
# COMPACT_ATOMS: atom_id res chain seq x y z
N MET A 1 -10.22 -66.67 35.96
CA MET A 1 -8.89 -67.08 36.46
C MET A 1 -8.50 -68.41 35.81
N ASN A 2 -7.38 -68.42 35.08
CA ASN A 2 -6.60 -69.53 34.50
C ASN A 2 -7.31 -70.69 33.76
N VAL A 3 -6.92 -70.95 32.50
CA VAL A 3 -6.06 -72.08 32.05
C VAL A 3 -5.97 -72.10 30.50
N LYS A 4 -4.82 -72.61 30.01
CA LYS A 4 -4.27 -72.67 28.64
C LYS A 4 -5.04 -73.52 27.60
N TRP A 5 -4.91 -73.07 26.33
CA TRP A 5 -4.64 -73.77 25.05
C TRP A 5 -5.50 -74.97 24.57
N TRP A 6 -6.00 -74.88 23.31
CA TRP A 6 -5.79 -75.88 22.23
C TRP A 6 -6.28 -75.45 20.81
N ARG A 7 -5.38 -75.65 19.83
CA ARG A 7 -5.51 -76.26 18.47
C ARG A 7 -6.24 -75.63 17.26
N ASN A 8 -5.53 -75.79 16.13
CA ASN A 8 -5.76 -75.48 14.71
C ASN A 8 -6.64 -76.49 13.92
N VAL A 9 -6.84 -76.15 12.63
CA VAL A 9 -7.10 -76.97 11.40
C VAL A 9 -8.61 -77.29 11.15
N ILE A 10 -9.26 -77.00 10.00
CA ILE A 10 -9.05 -77.54 8.63
C ILE A 10 -9.71 -76.68 7.51
N MET A 11 -9.04 -76.67 6.35
CA MET A 11 -9.40 -76.24 4.99
C MET A 11 -10.78 -76.68 4.47
N ALA A 12 -11.38 -75.87 3.58
CA ALA A 12 -11.82 -76.34 2.25
C ALA A 12 -12.00 -75.17 1.28
N SER A 13 -11.32 -75.30 0.14
CA SER A 13 -11.29 -74.41 -1.03
C SER A 13 -12.55 -74.54 -1.90
N ALA A 14 -12.96 -73.46 -2.58
CA ALA A 14 -13.23 -73.47 -4.04
C ALA A 14 -13.67 -72.09 -4.61
N ILE A 15 -12.80 -71.53 -5.45
CA ILE A 15 -13.05 -71.02 -6.82
C ILE A 15 -13.89 -69.72 -7.01
N THR A 16 -13.14 -68.61 -7.11
CA THR A 16 -13.09 -67.50 -8.11
C THR A 16 -14.32 -67.16 -9.01
N VAL A 17 -14.89 -65.92 -9.01
CA VAL A 17 -14.54 -64.62 -9.70
C VAL A 17 -15.56 -64.33 -10.84
N PRO A 18 -15.87 -63.08 -11.31
CA PRO A 18 -15.63 -61.70 -10.82
C PRO A 18 -16.91 -60.84 -10.66
N LEU A 19 -16.83 -59.78 -9.85
CA LEU A 19 -17.54 -58.51 -10.09
C LEU A 19 -16.58 -57.35 -9.79
N ALA A 20 -16.71 -56.29 -10.60
CA ALA A 20 -15.82 -55.15 -10.73
C ALA A 20 -15.61 -54.35 -9.42
N PRO A 21 -14.44 -53.70 -9.23
CA PRO A 21 -14.20 -52.86 -8.07
C PRO A 21 -14.79 -51.46 -8.26
N THR A 22 -15.65 -51.08 -7.33
CA THR A 22 -15.89 -49.69 -6.93
C THR A 22 -14.66 -49.16 -6.19
N VAL A 23 -14.09 -48.06 -6.67
CA VAL A 23 -12.99 -47.35 -6.00
C VAL A 23 -13.61 -46.31 -5.05
N HIS A 24 -13.46 -46.53 -3.75
CA HIS A 24 -13.46 -45.48 -2.74
C HIS A 24 -12.06 -44.88 -2.67
N ALA A 25 -11.95 -43.56 -2.80
CA ALA A 25 -10.71 -42.83 -2.61
C ALA A 25 -10.52 -42.54 -1.11
N GLU A 26 -9.46 -43.12 -0.53
CA GLU A 26 -8.91 -42.72 0.77
C GLU A 26 -7.80 -41.69 0.57
N SER A 27 -7.87 -40.62 1.36
CA SER A 27 -6.83 -39.63 1.60
C SER A 27 -5.62 -40.27 2.28
N GLN A 28 -4.41 -40.06 1.75
CA GLN A 28 -3.15 -40.40 2.42
C GLN A 28 -2.20 -39.18 2.44
N PRO A 29 -1.51 -38.92 3.57
CA PRO A 29 -0.61 -37.79 3.75
C PRO A 29 0.76 -38.00 3.09
N SER A 30 1.40 -36.88 2.72
CA SER A 30 2.62 -36.80 1.91
C SER A 30 3.91 -37.07 2.68
N ASP A 31 4.72 -38.01 2.20
CA ASP A 31 6.13 -38.20 2.61
C ASP A 31 7.08 -37.37 1.72
N VAL A 32 7.86 -36.51 2.36
CA VAL A 32 8.95 -35.72 1.74
C VAL A 32 10.28 -36.31 2.18
N ALA A 33 10.99 -37.00 1.28
CA ALA A 33 12.44 -37.21 1.41
C ALA A 33 13.12 -37.60 0.09
N GLN A 34 14.18 -36.84 -0.22
CA GLN A 34 15.30 -37.14 -1.14
C GLN A 34 15.11 -36.98 -2.66
N ALA A 35 15.67 -35.90 -3.21
CA ALA A 35 16.78 -35.99 -4.17
C ALA A 35 17.41 -34.59 -4.40
N ARG A 36 18.75 -34.52 -4.37
CA ARG A 36 19.53 -33.33 -4.72
C ARG A 36 19.97 -33.36 -6.19
N SER A 37 19.99 -32.16 -6.80
CA SER A 37 21.02 -31.61 -7.72
C SER A 37 20.99 -31.95 -9.22
N THR A 38 20.58 -31.02 -10.08
CA THR A 38 21.47 -30.09 -10.85
C THR A 38 20.68 -29.24 -11.87
N SER A 39 21.09 -27.97 -12.00
CA SER A 39 20.96 -27.05 -13.16
C SER A 39 19.63 -26.36 -13.49
N SER A 40 19.68 -25.02 -13.31
CA SER A 40 19.05 -23.96 -14.10
C SER A 40 17.57 -24.11 -14.46
N ASP A 41 16.71 -23.86 -13.49
CA ASP A 41 15.40 -23.28 -13.75
C ASP A 41 15.09 -22.32 -12.60
N ARG A 42 14.52 -21.16 -12.94
CA ARG A 42 14.05 -20.14 -11.99
C ARG A 42 12.94 -20.74 -11.14
N THR A 43 13.30 -21.43 -10.05
CA THR A 43 12.35 -21.83 -9.01
C THR A 43 12.13 -20.65 -8.08
N GLU A 44 10.87 -20.29 -7.89
CA GLU A 44 10.36 -19.26 -6.98
C GLU A 44 11.18 -19.17 -5.69
N SER A 45 11.65 -17.96 -5.38
CA SER A 45 12.40 -17.65 -4.17
C SER A 45 11.46 -17.67 -2.96
N VAL A 46 11.21 -18.86 -2.39
CA VAL A 46 10.70 -18.96 -1.02
C VAL A 46 11.88 -18.71 -0.11
N ILE A 47 11.86 -17.54 0.51
CA ILE A 47 12.90 -17.04 1.38
C ILE A 47 12.45 -17.17 2.84
N PHE A 48 13.33 -17.65 3.72
CA PHE A 48 13.05 -17.84 5.14
C PHE A 48 13.65 -16.71 5.97
N VAL A 49 12.82 -15.90 6.62
CA VAL A 49 13.23 -15.05 7.74
C VAL A 49 12.20 -15.20 8.87
N GLY A 50 12.66 -15.58 10.05
CA GLY A 50 11.90 -15.69 11.29
C GLY A 50 11.34 -17.09 11.60
N PRO A 51 11.00 -17.37 12.88
CA PRO A 51 10.41 -18.65 13.30
C PRO A 51 9.04 -18.97 12.67
N ALA A 52 8.43 -18.03 11.94
CA ALA A 52 7.21 -18.24 11.15
C ALA A 52 7.45 -18.80 9.74
N GLY A 53 8.71 -18.81 9.27
CA GLY A 53 9.18 -19.71 8.22
C GLY A 53 8.60 -19.58 6.81
N LYS A 54 7.85 -18.54 6.44
CA LYS A 54 7.44 -18.26 5.04
C LYS A 54 7.17 -16.76 4.85
N THR A 55 7.78 -16.13 3.85
CA THR A 55 7.50 -14.73 3.45
C THR A 55 7.05 -14.69 1.99
N LEU A 56 6.24 -13.69 1.65
CA LEU A 56 5.91 -13.35 0.26
C LEU A 56 6.83 -12.23 -0.21
N ILE A 57 7.48 -12.44 -1.33
CA ILE A 57 8.20 -11.37 -2.04
C ILE A 57 7.19 -10.69 -2.95
N SER A 58 6.91 -9.42 -2.66
CA SER A 58 6.02 -8.55 -3.45
C SER A 58 6.80 -7.90 -4.59
N ASN A 59 8.02 -7.46 -4.31
CA ASN A 59 8.92 -6.88 -5.30
C ASN A 59 10.37 -7.27 -5.00
N GLN A 60 11.16 -7.52 -6.04
CA GLN A 60 12.60 -7.71 -5.94
C GLN A 60 13.28 -7.34 -7.25
N SER A 61 14.33 -6.53 -7.18
CA SER A 61 15.16 -6.19 -8.34
C SER A 61 16.63 -6.25 -7.97
N THR A 62 17.45 -6.76 -8.87
CA THR A 62 18.91 -6.81 -8.72
C THR A 62 19.56 -6.06 -9.88
N THR A 63 20.43 -5.11 -9.56
CA THR A 63 21.13 -4.25 -10.51
C THR A 63 22.63 -4.31 -10.26
N SER A 64 23.44 -4.45 -11.32
CA SER A 64 24.89 -4.29 -11.21
C SER A 64 25.24 -2.80 -11.22
N ILE A 65 26.00 -2.35 -10.20
CA ILE A 65 26.40 -0.95 -10.04
C ILE A 65 27.91 -0.72 -10.25
N GLY A 66 28.66 -1.81 -10.43
CA GLY A 66 30.08 -1.87 -10.72
C GLY A 66 30.56 -3.31 -10.94
N PRO A 67 31.81 -3.51 -11.40
CA PRO A 67 32.37 -4.86 -11.58
C PRO A 67 32.35 -5.65 -10.27
N GLY A 68 31.63 -6.78 -10.22
CA GLY A 68 31.53 -7.59 -9.00
C GLY A 68 30.73 -6.94 -7.86
N VAL A 69 29.92 -5.92 -8.16
CA VAL A 69 29.03 -5.25 -7.19
C VAL A 69 27.59 -5.33 -7.67
N GLU A 70 26.76 -6.04 -6.90
CA GLU A 70 25.33 -6.20 -7.15
C GLU A 70 24.52 -5.59 -6.02
N LEU A 71 23.53 -4.76 -6.36
CA LEU A 71 22.56 -4.20 -5.43
C LEU A 71 21.21 -4.87 -5.66
N THR A 72 20.65 -5.46 -4.62
CA THR A 72 19.30 -6.03 -4.61
C THR A 72 18.40 -5.21 -3.70
N SER A 73 17.33 -4.65 -4.24
CA SER A 73 16.24 -4.05 -3.47
C SER A 73 15.08 -5.04 -3.38
N PHE A 74 14.45 -5.16 -2.22
CA PHE A 74 13.34 -6.07 -2.01
C PHE A 74 12.24 -5.49 -1.13
N GLU A 75 11.02 -5.95 -1.37
CA GLU A 75 9.85 -5.78 -0.52
C GLU A 75 9.29 -7.17 -0.19
N ARG A 76 9.17 -7.45 1.11
CA ARG A 76 8.68 -8.70 1.67
C ARG A 76 7.47 -8.45 2.57
N PHE A 77 6.61 -9.46 2.63
CA PHE A 77 5.43 -9.48 3.48
C PHE A 77 5.37 -10.79 4.25
N ASP A 78 5.21 -10.71 5.57
CA ASP A 78 5.06 -11.87 6.45
C ASP A 78 3.93 -11.64 7.47
N ALA A 79 3.68 -12.63 8.33
CA ALA A 79 2.66 -12.54 9.37
C ALA A 79 2.85 -11.35 10.33
N ARG A 80 4.09 -10.85 10.50
CA ARG A 80 4.42 -9.69 11.33
C ARG A 80 4.27 -8.36 10.57
N GLY A 81 4.22 -8.36 9.23
CA GLY A 81 3.92 -7.20 8.39
C GLY A 81 4.91 -6.98 7.25
N TRP A 82 4.91 -5.76 6.68
CA TRP A 82 5.78 -5.38 5.56
C TRP A 82 7.23 -5.12 5.98
N LEU A 83 8.14 -5.44 5.07
CA LEU A 83 9.59 -5.29 5.22
C LEU A 83 10.21 -4.84 3.90
N ASN A 84 10.89 -3.69 3.92
CA ASN A 84 11.68 -3.19 2.80
C ASN A 84 13.16 -3.19 3.15
N GLY A 85 14.02 -3.45 2.16
CA GLY A 85 15.45 -3.31 2.35
C GLY A 85 16.29 -3.55 1.11
N GLU A 86 17.57 -3.31 1.29
CA GLU A 86 18.61 -3.34 0.27
C GLU A 86 19.76 -4.24 0.72
N ILE A 87 20.26 -5.02 -0.21
CA ILE A 87 21.37 -5.94 -0.01
C ILE A 87 22.39 -5.70 -1.11
N MET A 88 23.62 -5.44 -0.72
CA MET A 88 24.73 -5.27 -1.64
C MET A 88 25.72 -6.42 -1.48
N SER A 89 26.00 -7.13 -2.57
CA SER A 89 27.03 -8.16 -2.63
C SER A 89 28.25 -7.60 -3.36
N ILE A 90 29.42 -7.71 -2.74
CA ILE A 90 30.68 -7.13 -3.22
C ILE A 90 31.75 -8.23 -3.28
N ASP A 91 32.30 -8.49 -4.47
CA ASP A 91 33.47 -9.34 -4.66
C ASP A 91 34.76 -8.58 -4.31
N LEU A 92 35.27 -8.81 -3.10
CA LEU A 92 36.55 -8.26 -2.61
C LEU A 92 37.76 -8.85 -3.34
N GLY A 93 37.60 -9.98 -4.03
CA GLY A 93 38.65 -10.57 -4.87
C GLY A 93 38.77 -9.91 -6.24
N ASN A 94 37.86 -9.02 -6.60
CA ASN A 94 37.91 -8.28 -7.86
C ASN A 94 38.91 -7.13 -7.77
N ASP A 95 39.99 -7.20 -8.54
CA ASP A 95 41.03 -6.16 -8.58
C ASP A 95 40.51 -4.76 -8.96
N SER A 96 39.31 -4.64 -9.53
CA SER A 96 38.70 -3.34 -9.88
C SER A 96 37.91 -2.72 -8.75
N ILE A 97 37.75 -3.41 -7.61
CA ILE A 97 37.01 -2.95 -6.45
C ILE A 97 37.94 -2.82 -5.25
N SER A 98 37.71 -1.78 -4.45
CA SER A 98 38.29 -1.63 -3.13
C SER A 98 37.26 -1.12 -2.14
N THR A 99 37.52 -1.33 -0.86
CA THR A 99 36.66 -0.87 0.24
C THR A 99 37.50 -0.07 1.24
N ASP A 100 36.94 1.02 1.74
CA ASP A 100 37.57 1.88 2.75
C ASP A 100 36.50 2.62 3.57
N LEU A 101 36.94 3.35 4.59
CA LEU A 101 36.10 4.15 5.46
C LEU A 101 35.59 5.42 4.75
N LEU A 102 34.27 5.63 4.80
CA LEU A 102 33.67 6.95 4.58
C LEU A 102 33.63 7.68 5.91
N PHE A 103 34.21 8.87 6.01
CA PHE A 103 34.12 9.72 7.20
C PHE A 103 34.44 11.17 6.84
N PRO A 104 34.03 12.17 7.63
CA PRO A 104 34.17 13.60 7.27
C PRO A 104 35.58 14.16 7.47
N GLY A 105 36.61 13.32 7.62
CA GLY A 105 37.99 13.73 7.90
C GLY A 105 38.27 14.11 9.37
N ARG A 106 37.22 14.18 10.21
CA ARG A 106 37.29 14.47 11.65
C ARG A 106 36.42 13.49 12.43
N VAL A 107 36.96 12.92 13.50
CA VAL A 107 36.32 11.90 14.35
C VAL A 107 35.09 12.47 15.06
N SER A 108 35.17 13.69 15.58
CA SER A 108 34.07 14.37 16.29
C SER A 108 33.18 15.18 15.34
N SER A 109 32.88 14.63 14.16
CA SER A 109 32.04 15.27 13.14
C SER A 109 31.19 14.22 12.46
N ALA A 110 30.07 14.64 11.89
CA ALA A 110 29.13 13.76 11.20
C ALA A 110 28.59 14.48 9.96
N LYS A 111 28.31 13.72 8.91
CA LYS A 111 27.69 14.18 7.66
C LYS A 111 26.71 13.12 7.15
N PRO A 112 25.74 13.47 6.30
CA PRO A 112 25.00 12.48 5.52
C PRO A 112 25.98 11.54 4.79
N LEU A 113 25.68 10.25 4.77
CA LEU A 113 26.47 9.24 4.08
C LEU A 113 26.57 9.52 2.57
N SER A 114 25.50 10.00 1.95
CA SER A 114 25.47 10.38 0.53
C SER A 114 26.47 11.48 0.20
N GLU A 115 26.61 12.48 1.06
CA GLU A 115 27.63 13.53 0.94
C GLU A 115 29.03 12.95 1.08
N MET A 116 29.27 12.10 2.09
CA MET A 116 30.58 11.46 2.28
C MET A 116 30.97 10.57 1.11
N ALA A 117 30.04 9.77 0.59
CA ALA A 117 30.26 8.90 -0.57
C ALA A 117 30.61 9.72 -1.81
N LYS A 118 29.86 10.82 -2.05
CA LYS A 118 30.12 11.72 -3.17
C LYS A 118 31.47 12.43 -3.06
N GLU A 119 31.81 12.96 -1.89
CA GLU A 119 33.09 13.63 -1.62
C GLU A 119 34.28 12.67 -1.79
N ALA A 120 34.14 11.41 -1.37
CA ALA A 120 35.17 10.39 -1.48
C ALA A 120 35.26 9.75 -2.88
N GLY A 121 34.26 9.93 -3.75
CA GLY A 121 34.18 9.24 -5.04
C GLY A 121 33.81 7.76 -4.92
N ALA A 122 33.09 7.38 -3.86
CA ALA A 122 32.56 6.04 -3.70
C ALA A 122 31.38 5.80 -4.66
N ILE A 123 31.30 4.60 -5.22
CA ILE A 123 30.18 4.19 -6.08
C ILE A 123 28.98 3.73 -5.26
N ALA A 124 29.21 3.34 -4.00
CA ALA A 124 28.20 2.86 -3.08
C ALA A 124 28.71 2.87 -1.62
N GLY A 125 27.83 2.65 -0.66
CA GLY A 125 28.22 2.48 0.74
C GLY A 125 27.03 2.31 1.71
N VAL A 126 27.33 1.98 2.96
CA VAL A 126 26.37 1.94 4.07
C VAL A 126 26.90 2.70 5.28
N ASN A 127 26.00 3.15 6.17
CA ASN A 127 26.41 3.74 7.44
C ASN A 127 27.17 2.73 8.31
N GLY A 128 28.03 3.25 9.20
CA GLY A 128 28.96 2.44 9.97
C GLY A 128 28.58 2.34 11.46
N ASP A 129 29.49 2.85 12.27
CA ASP A 129 29.60 2.60 13.70
C ASP A 129 28.50 3.30 14.52
N PHE A 130 28.25 2.77 15.71
CA PHE A 130 27.53 3.49 16.76
C PHE A 130 28.32 4.72 17.16
N PHE A 131 27.66 5.74 17.70
CA PHE A 131 28.35 6.98 18.05
C PHE A 131 27.71 7.75 19.20
N ASP A 132 28.49 8.64 19.80
CA ASP A 132 28.07 9.55 20.86
C ASP A 132 27.21 10.69 20.30
N ILE A 133 26.00 10.30 19.87
CA ILE A 133 25.09 11.12 19.05
C ILE A 133 24.67 12.43 19.72
N ASN A 134 24.62 12.50 21.04
CA ASN A 134 24.13 13.69 21.76
C ASN A 134 25.24 14.62 22.26
N ASN A 135 26.50 14.32 21.97
CA ASN A 135 27.62 15.12 22.48
C ASN A 135 28.74 15.26 21.43
N THR A 136 29.72 14.35 21.39
CA THR A 136 30.91 14.53 20.53
C THR A 136 30.70 14.16 19.07
N LYS A 137 29.62 13.41 18.77
CA LYS A 137 29.42 12.72 17.49
C LYS A 137 30.47 11.67 17.16
N ALA A 138 31.44 11.41 18.05
CA ALA A 138 32.51 10.46 17.78
C ALA A 138 31.97 9.02 17.73
N PRO A 139 32.48 8.19 16.80
CA PRO A 139 32.20 6.75 16.78
C PRO A 139 32.50 6.08 18.13
N LEU A 140 31.91 4.93 18.43
CA LEU A 140 32.19 4.19 19.66
C LEU A 140 33.31 3.17 19.45
N GLY A 141 33.36 2.51 18.30
CA GLY A 141 34.32 1.48 18.01
C GLY A 141 35.70 1.96 17.55
N THR A 142 36.51 0.98 17.18
CA THR A 142 37.81 1.19 16.55
C THR A 142 37.63 1.65 15.11
N VAL A 143 38.42 2.64 14.70
CA VAL A 143 38.40 3.18 13.34
C VAL A 143 39.80 3.06 12.75
N VAL A 144 39.92 2.31 11.66
CA VAL A 144 41.14 2.18 10.85
C VAL A 144 40.79 2.58 9.42
N SER A 145 41.66 3.39 8.80
CA SER A 145 41.57 3.75 7.38
C SER A 145 42.98 3.84 6.82
N ASP A 146 43.19 3.34 5.59
CA ASP A 146 44.51 3.24 4.96
C ASP A 146 45.58 2.59 5.88
N GLY A 147 45.19 1.55 6.61
CA GLY A 147 46.00 0.82 7.59
C GLY A 147 46.41 1.61 8.84
N LYS A 148 45.98 2.86 8.98
CA LYS A 148 46.31 3.73 10.10
C LYS A 148 45.18 3.71 11.12
N LEU A 149 45.54 3.48 12.40
CA LEU A 149 44.60 3.58 13.50
C LEU A 149 44.24 5.06 13.71
N ILE A 150 43.01 5.43 13.39
CA ILE A 150 42.47 6.78 13.55
C ILE A 150 41.93 6.97 14.97
N LYS A 151 41.31 5.93 15.51
CA LYS A 151 40.67 5.95 16.82
C LYS A 151 40.61 4.56 17.43
N GLY A 152 40.82 4.48 18.75
CA GLY A 152 40.62 3.26 19.52
C GLY A 152 39.17 3.06 20.02
N PRO A 153 38.84 1.86 20.53
CA PRO A 153 37.48 1.51 20.93
C PRO A 153 37.10 2.14 22.27
N GLN A 154 35.84 2.53 22.41
CA GLN A 154 35.25 3.07 23.62
C GLN A 154 34.56 1.97 24.42
N GLY A 155 34.98 1.77 25.68
CA GLY A 155 34.34 0.81 26.58
C GLY A 155 34.31 -0.60 25.99
N SER A 156 33.11 -1.18 25.84
CA SER A 156 32.91 -2.53 25.30
C SER A 156 32.75 -2.60 23.78
N HIS A 157 32.81 -1.48 23.05
CA HIS A 157 32.67 -1.44 21.58
C HIS A 157 33.98 -1.83 20.88
N THR A 158 34.42 -3.08 21.09
CA THR A 158 35.71 -3.57 20.58
C THR A 158 35.59 -4.42 19.32
N LEU A 159 34.37 -4.81 18.94
CA LEU A 159 34.11 -5.60 17.73
C LEU A 159 34.16 -4.71 16.50
N THR A 160 34.79 -5.23 15.45
CA THR A 160 34.94 -4.54 14.17
C THR A 160 34.57 -5.45 13.01
N ALA A 161 34.03 -4.85 11.96
CA ALA A 161 34.10 -5.41 10.62
C ALA A 161 35.29 -4.77 9.89
N SER A 162 36.15 -5.58 9.30
CA SER A 162 37.41 -5.13 8.71
C SER A 162 37.74 -5.89 7.43
N VAL A 163 38.53 -5.27 6.57
CA VAL A 163 39.14 -5.92 5.40
C VAL A 163 40.64 -5.75 5.51
N ASP A 164 41.38 -6.84 5.30
CA ASP A 164 42.85 -6.81 5.27
C ASP A 164 43.39 -6.37 3.89
N LYS A 165 44.70 -6.15 3.80
CA LYS A 165 45.34 -5.72 2.54
C LYS A 165 45.27 -6.75 1.40
N ASN A 166 44.85 -7.98 1.67
CA ASN A 166 44.66 -9.02 0.64
C ASN A 166 43.20 -9.09 0.16
N GLY A 167 42.33 -8.18 0.60
CA GLY A 167 40.91 -8.20 0.24
C GLY A 167 40.12 -9.29 0.98
N ILE A 168 40.57 -9.70 2.17
CA ILE A 168 39.88 -10.71 2.98
C ILE A 168 39.13 -10.02 4.11
N GLY A 169 37.84 -10.36 4.24
CA GLY A 169 36.95 -9.84 5.28
C GLY A 169 37.06 -10.54 6.63
N HIS A 170 36.97 -9.76 7.71
CA HIS A 170 37.08 -10.25 9.08
C HIS A 170 36.10 -9.56 10.03
N ILE A 171 35.49 -10.35 10.91
CA ILE A 171 34.83 -9.87 12.13
C ILE A 171 35.73 -10.23 13.31
N SER A 172 36.41 -9.23 13.87
CA SER A 172 37.44 -9.43 14.90
C SER A 172 37.51 -8.24 15.85
N THR A 173 38.31 -8.40 16.90
CA THR A 173 38.59 -7.35 17.87
C THR A 173 39.91 -6.69 17.52
N ILE A 174 39.89 -5.38 17.24
CA ILE A 174 41.08 -4.56 17.00
C ILE A 174 41.20 -3.56 18.14
N LEU A 175 42.32 -3.59 18.87
CA LEU A 175 42.56 -2.71 20.02
C LEU A 175 43.67 -1.69 19.73
N LEU A 176 43.84 -0.73 20.62
CA LEU A 176 44.99 0.18 20.62
C LEU A 176 46.19 -0.52 21.27
N ASP A 177 47.32 -0.57 20.57
CA ASP A 177 48.64 -0.74 21.18
C ASP A 177 49.37 0.59 21.08
N GLY A 178 49.67 1.22 22.21
CA GLY A 178 50.23 2.56 22.21
C GLY A 178 51.01 2.89 23.46
N LYS A 179 52.04 3.71 23.28
CA LYS A 179 52.97 4.14 24.32
C LYS A 179 53.40 5.59 24.10
N ILE A 180 53.65 6.27 25.20
CA ILE A 180 54.09 7.67 25.26
C ILE A 180 55.49 7.66 25.87
N ASN A 181 56.45 8.23 25.15
CA ASN A 181 57.81 8.42 25.65
C ASN A 181 57.88 9.81 26.30
N LEU A 182 58.03 9.83 27.62
CA LEU A 182 58.23 11.04 28.41
C LEU A 182 59.69 11.14 28.87
N PRO A 183 60.18 12.33 29.26
CA PRO A 183 61.55 12.49 29.75
C PRO A 183 61.89 11.62 30.97
N ASN A 184 60.87 11.23 31.75
CA ASN A 184 61.00 10.45 32.97
C ASN A 184 60.69 8.94 32.78
N GLY A 185 60.40 8.50 31.56
CA GLY A 185 60.15 7.09 31.25
C GLY A 185 59.03 6.86 30.23
N GLU A 186 58.86 5.61 29.82
CA GLU A 186 57.78 5.17 28.94
C GLU A 186 56.50 4.92 29.75
N VAL A 187 55.37 5.41 29.28
CA VAL A 187 54.04 5.14 29.86
C VAL A 187 53.06 4.65 28.80
N LYS A 188 52.06 3.89 29.22
CA LYS A 188 51.05 3.32 28.31
C LYS A 188 50.10 4.42 27.81
N LEU A 189 49.69 4.32 26.55
CA LEU A 189 48.58 5.09 26.00
C LEU A 189 47.28 4.28 26.13
N ASP A 190 46.28 4.83 26.80
CA ASP A 190 45.02 4.11 27.07
C ASP A 190 43.90 4.45 26.09
N ALA A 191 43.93 5.64 25.50
CA ALA A 191 42.89 6.09 24.58
C ALA A 191 43.48 6.88 23.42
N LEU A 192 42.93 6.70 22.22
CA LEU A 192 43.26 7.48 21.02
C LEU A 192 41.96 8.02 20.41
N ASN A 193 41.82 9.34 20.39
CA ASN A 193 40.65 10.05 19.85
C ASN A 193 39.32 9.50 20.40
N GLN A 194 39.24 9.34 21.72
CA GLN A 194 38.05 8.82 22.42
C GLN A 194 37.42 9.90 23.29
N TYR A 195 36.10 9.93 23.39
CA TYR A 195 35.41 10.91 24.25
C TYR A 195 35.55 10.56 25.74
N GLY A 196 35.85 9.30 26.09
CA GLY A 196 36.11 8.87 27.46
C GLY A 196 37.45 8.18 27.62
N ILE A 197 38.19 8.55 28.67
CA ILE A 197 39.48 7.94 29.04
C ILE A 197 39.28 6.98 30.23
N SER A 198 39.93 5.82 30.18
CA SER A 198 39.89 4.83 31.27
C SER A 198 40.40 5.43 32.58
N LYS A 199 39.95 4.87 33.71
CA LYS A 199 40.39 5.29 35.04
C LYS A 199 41.92 5.19 35.14
N ASP A 200 42.55 6.20 35.75
CA ASP A 200 44.01 6.32 35.90
C ASP A 200 44.82 6.45 34.59
N GLY A 201 44.16 6.52 33.42
CA GLY A 201 44.81 6.46 32.11
C GLY A 201 45.19 7.82 31.50
N ILE A 202 45.90 7.74 30.37
CA ILE A 202 46.25 8.89 29.52
C ILE A 202 45.67 8.67 28.11
N GLY A 203 44.95 9.68 27.60
CA GLY A 203 44.40 9.71 26.25
C GLY A 203 45.17 10.67 25.32
N LEU A 204 45.27 10.30 24.05
CA LEU A 204 45.84 11.09 22.97
C LEU A 204 44.72 11.61 22.06
N TYR A 205 44.76 12.91 21.75
CA TYR A 205 43.96 13.55 20.73
C TYR A 205 44.88 14.11 19.65
N THR A 206 44.59 13.79 18.39
CA THR A 206 45.38 14.25 17.23
C THR A 206 44.59 15.24 16.39
N SER A 207 45.18 15.74 15.30
CA SER A 207 44.53 16.66 14.35
C SER A 207 43.18 16.17 13.81
N VAL A 208 42.98 14.85 13.77
CA VAL A 208 41.74 14.23 13.30
C VAL A 208 40.63 14.20 14.35
N TRP A 209 40.86 14.60 15.60
CA TRP A 209 39.80 14.64 16.63
C TRP A 209 38.63 15.52 16.20
N GLY A 210 38.90 16.75 15.75
CA GLY A 210 37.89 17.77 15.50
C GLY A 210 37.84 18.82 16.61
N ALA A 211 36.72 19.52 16.73
CA ALA A 211 36.57 20.66 17.63
C ALA A 211 35.79 20.35 18.93
N ALA A 212 35.27 19.14 19.09
CA ALA A 212 34.49 18.76 20.26
C ALA A 212 35.32 18.83 21.55
N GLU A 213 34.64 18.96 22.69
CA GLU A 213 35.28 18.85 23.99
C GLU A 213 35.97 17.50 24.14
N ARG A 214 37.23 17.53 24.59
CA ARG A 214 37.98 16.32 24.95
C ARG A 214 37.41 15.74 26.25
N SER A 215 37.84 14.53 26.62
CA SER A 215 37.28 13.81 27.77
C SER A 215 37.30 14.64 29.06
N GLN A 216 36.12 15.02 29.54
CA GLN A 216 35.90 15.69 30.82
C GLN A 216 35.65 14.70 31.98
N THR A 217 35.79 13.40 31.73
CA THR A 217 35.42 12.37 32.72
C THR A 217 36.54 12.12 33.74
N GLY A 218 36.19 12.20 35.02
CA GLY A 218 37.10 11.96 36.15
C GLY A 218 37.76 13.24 36.67
N SER A 219 38.33 13.18 37.87
CA SER A 219 39.04 14.30 38.50
C SER A 219 40.11 13.78 39.46
N PRO A 220 41.32 14.38 39.49
CA PRO A 220 41.77 15.52 38.68
C PRO A 220 42.01 15.16 37.20
N LEU A 221 41.99 16.18 36.33
CA LEU A 221 42.43 16.10 34.93
C LEU A 221 43.71 16.94 34.73
N TYR A 222 44.47 16.62 33.70
CA TYR A 222 45.58 17.46 33.26
C TYR A 222 45.79 17.33 31.76
N GLU A 223 45.85 18.45 31.05
CA GLU A 223 46.03 18.50 29.60
C GLU A 223 47.43 19.03 29.26
N VAL A 224 48.07 18.43 28.26
CA VAL A 224 49.38 18.80 27.72
C VAL A 224 49.28 18.90 26.21
N ILE A 225 49.54 20.08 25.66
CA ILE A 225 49.61 20.33 24.22
C ILE A 225 51.07 20.23 23.79
N VAL A 226 51.34 19.36 22.82
CA VAL A 226 52.68 19.13 22.25
C VAL A 226 52.68 19.61 20.81
N VAL A 227 53.65 20.45 20.44
CA VAL A 227 53.84 20.98 19.09
C VAL A 227 55.26 20.66 18.64
N ASP A 228 55.42 20.08 17.45
CA ASP A 228 56.71 19.65 16.90
C ASP A 228 57.53 18.76 17.88
N GLY A 229 56.83 17.88 18.61
CA GLY A 229 57.42 16.95 19.58
C GLY A 229 57.82 17.57 20.93
N LYS A 230 57.49 18.84 21.18
CA LYS A 230 57.79 19.53 22.45
C LYS A 230 56.55 20.07 23.13
N VAL A 231 56.51 20.00 24.46
CA VAL A 231 55.41 20.56 25.26
C VAL A 231 55.33 22.07 25.04
N ALA A 232 54.21 22.53 24.50
CA ALA A 232 53.94 23.94 24.23
C ALA A 232 53.13 24.59 25.36
N SER A 233 52.16 23.87 25.93
CA SER A 233 51.34 24.36 27.05
C SER A 233 50.75 23.22 27.87
N VAL A 234 50.37 23.54 29.11
CA VAL A 234 49.76 22.61 30.07
C VAL A 234 48.56 23.27 30.78
N SER A 235 47.56 22.49 31.22
CA SER A 235 46.41 23.02 31.97
C SER A 235 45.75 21.98 32.89
N GLU A 236 45.05 22.43 33.94
CA GLU A 236 44.42 21.58 34.98
C GLU A 236 43.06 20.97 34.57
N GLY A 237 42.65 21.11 33.31
CA GLY A 237 41.41 20.56 32.77
C GLY A 237 41.55 20.20 31.30
N ALA A 238 40.66 19.37 30.77
CA ALA A 238 40.63 19.09 29.34
C ALA A 238 39.99 20.25 28.58
N GLY A 239 40.57 20.64 27.46
CA GLY A 239 40.06 21.69 26.59
C GLY A 239 39.16 21.17 25.47
N SER A 240 38.85 22.07 24.55
CA SER A 240 38.14 21.80 23.30
C SER A 240 38.90 22.40 22.12
N GLY A 241 38.33 22.32 20.92
CA GLY A 241 38.87 22.97 19.73
C GLY A 241 39.85 22.11 18.92
N ALA A 242 40.06 22.55 17.68
CA ALA A 242 40.84 21.83 16.69
C ALA A 242 42.34 21.79 17.03
N ILE A 243 43.00 20.71 16.60
CA ILE A 243 44.42 20.45 16.79
C ILE A 243 45.11 20.55 15.43
N SER A 244 46.25 21.24 15.33
CA SER A 244 47.01 21.37 14.08
C SER A 244 47.75 20.06 13.74
N GLU A 245 48.07 19.85 12.46
CA GLU A 245 48.73 18.60 12.00
C GLU A 245 50.10 18.34 12.62
N ASN A 246 50.80 19.39 13.04
CA ASN A 246 52.10 19.28 13.72
C ASN A 246 51.97 19.22 15.26
N ALA A 247 50.75 19.07 15.78
CA ALA A 247 50.47 19.07 17.20
C ALA A 247 49.62 17.85 17.61
N PHE A 248 49.72 17.50 18.89
CA PHE A 248 48.81 16.58 19.55
C PHE A 248 48.58 16.97 21.00
N VAL A 249 47.52 16.46 21.59
CA VAL A 249 47.12 16.76 22.97
C VAL A 249 47.05 15.48 23.78
N LEU A 250 47.72 15.45 24.92
CA LEU A 250 47.57 14.40 25.93
C LEU A 250 46.65 14.88 27.04
N VAL A 251 45.67 14.08 27.40
CA VAL A 251 44.79 14.31 28.55
C VAL A 251 44.96 13.16 29.54
N GLY A 252 45.44 13.47 30.73
CA GLY A 252 45.60 12.53 31.82
C GLY A 252 44.42 12.60 32.78
N ARG A 253 43.96 11.45 33.25
CA ARG A 253 42.90 11.33 34.27
C ARG A 253 43.47 10.70 35.55
N GLU A 254 43.14 11.27 36.70
CA GLU A 254 43.52 10.75 38.01
C GLU A 254 45.05 10.52 38.08
N LYS A 255 45.55 9.29 38.23
CA LYS A 255 47.00 9.05 38.20
C LYS A 255 47.66 9.47 36.88
N GLY A 256 46.96 9.34 35.75
CA GLY A 256 47.45 9.83 34.46
C GLY A 256 47.64 11.34 34.46
N ALA A 257 46.77 12.08 35.17
CA ALA A 257 46.93 13.53 35.36
C ALA A 257 48.18 13.85 36.18
N GLU A 258 48.45 13.07 37.24
CA GLU A 258 49.67 13.21 38.06
C GLU A 258 50.95 12.95 37.26
N VAL A 259 50.93 11.97 36.35
CA VAL A 259 52.04 11.68 35.44
C VAL A 259 52.30 12.87 34.51
N LEU A 260 51.27 13.42 33.88
CA LEU A 260 51.42 14.54 32.95
C LEU A 260 51.79 15.86 33.65
N LYS A 261 51.41 16.05 34.93
CA LYS A 261 51.82 17.22 35.74
C LYS A 261 53.33 17.36 35.93
N ALA A 262 54.09 16.28 35.75
CA ALA A 262 55.54 16.33 35.83
C ALA A 262 56.20 17.00 34.60
N LEU A 263 55.45 17.23 33.52
CA LEU A 263 55.97 17.82 32.29
C LEU A 263 56.02 19.35 32.35
N SER A 264 57.09 19.91 31.82
CA SER A 264 57.34 21.34 31.69
C SER A 264 57.33 21.76 30.21
N VAL A 265 57.01 23.03 29.95
CA VAL A 265 57.10 23.61 28.61
C VAL A 265 58.53 23.44 28.07
N GLY A 266 58.66 22.86 26.88
CA GLY A 266 59.92 22.54 26.22
C GLY A 266 60.35 21.07 26.31
N ASP A 267 59.74 20.27 27.18
CA ASP A 267 60.05 18.83 27.30
C ASP A 267 59.72 18.07 26.02
N GLU A 268 60.57 17.11 25.64
CA GLU A 268 60.36 16.26 24.47
C GLU A 268 59.38 15.14 24.80
N VAL A 269 58.35 14.99 23.96
CA VAL A 269 57.31 13.96 24.08
C VAL A 269 57.05 13.36 22.72
N THR A 270 57.14 12.04 22.61
CA THR A 270 56.76 11.29 21.40
C THR A 270 55.73 10.24 21.74
N VAL A 271 54.85 9.92 20.78
CA VAL A 271 53.82 8.89 20.94
C VAL A 271 53.94 7.91 19.79
N GLU A 272 53.93 6.63 20.11
CA GLU A 272 53.90 5.53 19.14
C GLU A 272 52.61 4.75 19.37
N TYR A 273 51.83 4.51 18.32
CA TYR A 273 50.62 3.72 18.40
C TYR A 273 50.35 2.97 17.10
N ALA A 274 49.70 1.81 17.21
CA ALA A 274 49.33 0.94 16.12
C ALA A 274 48.05 0.15 16.46
N PRO A 275 47.31 -0.35 15.46
CA PRO A 275 46.25 -1.31 15.71
C PRO A 275 46.85 -2.63 16.22
N LYS A 276 46.41 -3.08 17.39
CA LYS A 276 46.70 -4.42 17.90
C LYS A 276 45.74 -5.40 17.23
N SER A 277 46.25 -6.17 16.26
CA SER A 277 45.46 -7.08 15.43
C SER A 277 46.29 -8.28 14.97
N ASP A 278 45.62 -9.40 14.72
CA ASP A 278 46.22 -10.60 14.12
C ASP A 278 46.22 -10.55 12.57
N ILE A 279 45.64 -9.51 11.98
CA ILE A 279 45.55 -9.28 10.53
C ILE A 279 46.20 -7.95 10.14
N ASP A 280 46.68 -7.85 8.89
CA ASP A 280 47.18 -6.60 8.30
C ASP A 280 45.99 -5.76 7.80
N VAL A 281 45.34 -5.07 8.73
CA VAL A 281 44.09 -4.32 8.51
C VAL A 281 44.30 -3.21 7.47
N SER A 282 43.45 -3.16 6.44
CA SER A 282 43.35 -2.04 5.51
C SER A 282 42.40 -0.98 6.07
N PHE A 283 41.17 -1.36 6.37
CA PHE A 283 40.23 -0.51 7.09
C PHE A 283 39.39 -1.34 8.07
N ALA A 284 38.84 -0.66 9.08
CA ALA A 284 37.95 -1.26 10.07
C ALA A 284 36.92 -0.26 10.55
N VAL A 285 35.68 -0.73 10.71
CA VAL A 285 34.56 0.01 11.29
C VAL A 285 34.01 -0.74 12.50
N GLY A 286 33.60 0.01 13.53
CA GLY A 286 33.00 -0.56 14.73
C GLY A 286 31.62 -1.15 14.47
N GLY A 287 31.29 -2.20 15.23
CA GLY A 287 29.95 -2.75 15.35
C GLY A 287 29.73 -3.26 16.78
N ASN A 288 28.62 -3.95 17.02
CA ASN A 288 28.28 -4.35 18.40
C ASN A 288 27.83 -5.81 18.54
N ILE A 289 26.84 -6.24 17.76
CA ILE A 289 26.21 -7.56 17.95
C ILE A 289 26.61 -8.48 16.81
N LYS A 290 27.27 -9.60 17.13
CA LYS A 290 27.49 -10.68 16.17
C LYS A 290 26.15 -11.33 15.83
N LEU A 291 25.89 -11.48 14.54
CA LEU A 291 24.64 -12.03 14.00
C LEU A 291 24.82 -13.48 13.56
N VAL A 292 25.89 -13.74 12.81
CA VAL A 292 26.23 -15.06 12.25
C VAL A 292 27.70 -15.35 12.55
N GLU A 293 27.99 -16.59 12.94
CA GLU A 293 29.35 -17.08 13.18
C GLU A 293 29.48 -18.51 12.65
N ASN A 294 30.46 -18.73 11.78
CA ASN A 294 30.71 -20.01 11.10
C ASN A 294 29.46 -20.58 10.39
N GLY A 295 28.69 -19.72 9.73
CA GLY A 295 27.47 -20.10 9.00
C GLY A 295 26.26 -20.35 9.89
N GLU A 296 26.37 -20.16 11.20
CA GLU A 296 25.28 -20.36 12.15
C GLU A 296 24.82 -19.05 12.81
N VAL A 297 23.50 -18.89 12.93
CA VAL A 297 22.89 -17.75 13.62
C VAL A 297 23.24 -17.83 15.11
N ILE A 298 23.66 -16.71 15.69
CA ILE A 298 23.98 -16.63 17.12
C ILE A 298 22.74 -16.96 17.96
N THR A 299 22.91 -17.76 19.01
CA THR A 299 21.83 -18.12 19.91
C THR A 299 21.45 -16.96 20.83
N ASN A 300 20.17 -16.88 21.22
CA ASN A 300 19.63 -15.83 22.11
C ASN A 300 19.70 -14.39 21.58
N LEU A 301 19.71 -14.20 20.25
CA LEU A 301 19.45 -12.88 19.66
C LEU A 301 18.02 -12.43 19.99
N ASP A 302 17.85 -11.12 20.19
CA ASP A 302 16.52 -10.54 20.40
C ASP A 302 15.64 -10.76 19.16
N ASP A 303 14.46 -11.33 19.38
CA ASP A 303 13.42 -11.58 18.39
C ASP A 303 12.11 -10.82 18.72
N THR A 304 12.21 -9.76 19.52
CA THR A 304 11.04 -8.96 19.93
C THR A 304 11.11 -7.51 19.45
N THR A 305 12.30 -6.90 19.42
CA THR A 305 12.44 -5.48 19.06
C THR A 305 12.78 -5.29 17.59
N SER A 306 11.77 -4.93 16.79
CA SER A 306 11.97 -4.51 15.41
C SER A 306 12.48 -3.07 15.32
N ALA A 307 13.47 -2.84 14.45
CA ALA A 307 13.99 -1.51 14.15
C ALA A 307 14.58 -1.48 12.73
N PRO A 308 14.83 -0.29 12.16
CA PRO A 308 15.72 -0.17 11.01
C PRO A 308 17.12 -0.69 11.38
N ARG A 309 17.76 -1.46 10.49
CA ARG A 309 19.02 -2.15 10.76
C ARG A 309 20.02 -1.94 9.63
N THR A 310 21.29 -1.89 10.00
CA THR A 310 22.40 -2.00 9.05
C THR A 310 23.31 -3.14 9.48
N ALA A 311 23.75 -3.96 8.54
CA ALA A 311 24.65 -5.07 8.83
C ALA A 311 25.72 -5.23 7.75
N VAL A 312 26.81 -5.88 8.16
CA VAL A 312 27.90 -6.31 7.28
C VAL A 312 28.20 -7.78 7.55
N GLY A 313 28.45 -8.53 6.49
CA GLY A 313 28.82 -9.93 6.57
C GLY A 313 29.82 -10.33 5.52
N PHE A 314 30.37 -11.52 5.69
CA PHE A 314 31.39 -12.10 4.83
C PHE A 314 31.06 -13.55 4.52
N SER A 315 31.31 -13.97 3.28
CA SER A 315 31.22 -15.38 2.84
C SER A 315 32.17 -16.29 3.62
N GLU A 316 32.01 -17.61 3.43
CA GLU A 316 32.88 -18.63 4.05
C GLU A 316 34.36 -18.43 3.68
N ASP A 317 34.64 -18.12 2.41
CA ASP A 317 35.99 -17.81 1.92
C ASP A 317 36.43 -16.36 2.20
N ARG A 318 35.54 -15.55 2.79
CA ARG A 318 35.75 -14.15 3.19
C ARG A 318 36.07 -13.20 2.04
N LYS A 319 35.83 -13.61 0.79
CA LYS A 319 36.05 -12.79 -0.40
C LYS A 319 34.81 -12.07 -0.90
N THR A 320 33.63 -12.44 -0.41
CA THR A 320 32.41 -11.67 -0.66
C THR A 320 32.03 -10.90 0.59
N MET A 321 31.89 -9.58 0.48
CA MET A 321 31.27 -8.74 1.50
C MET A 321 29.79 -8.57 1.17
N ILE A 322 28.94 -8.66 2.18
CA ILE A 322 27.50 -8.47 2.09
C ILE A 322 27.14 -7.30 2.99
N LEU A 323 26.56 -6.25 2.42
CA LEU A 323 26.05 -5.09 3.17
C LEU A 323 24.52 -5.10 3.10
N VAL A 324 23.87 -4.81 4.22
CA VAL A 324 22.40 -4.80 4.30
C VAL A 324 21.94 -3.51 4.97
N ALA A 325 20.91 -2.90 4.40
CA ALA A 325 20.11 -1.86 5.03
C ALA A 325 18.64 -2.31 5.05
N ILE A 326 18.00 -2.21 6.22
CA ILE A 326 16.59 -2.55 6.42
C ILE A 326 15.89 -1.31 6.93
N ASP A 327 14.89 -0.86 6.19
CA ASP A 327 14.04 0.25 6.60
C ASP A 327 13.14 -0.16 7.77
N GLY A 328 12.65 0.79 8.54
CA GLY A 328 11.81 0.50 9.71
C GLY A 328 11.13 1.73 10.29
N ARG A 329 10.24 1.52 11.26
CA ARG A 329 9.42 2.59 11.90
C ARG A 329 8.52 3.33 10.92
N GLN A 330 8.12 2.66 9.86
CA GLN A 330 7.30 3.20 8.79
C GLN A 330 6.15 2.23 8.54
N THR A 331 5.01 2.72 8.05
CA THR A 331 3.88 1.86 7.68
C THR A 331 4.30 0.80 6.66
N ASP A 332 5.19 1.19 5.73
CA ASP A 332 5.65 0.34 4.63
C ASP A 332 6.80 -0.61 5.01
N SER A 333 7.43 -0.42 6.18
CA SER A 333 8.44 -1.35 6.70
C SER A 333 8.50 -1.31 8.23
N ARG A 334 8.23 -2.45 8.86
CA ARG A 334 8.28 -2.61 10.33
C ARG A 334 9.71 -2.66 10.88
N GLY A 335 10.69 -2.95 10.03
CA GLY A 335 12.07 -3.25 10.42
C GLY A 335 12.27 -4.67 10.97
N MET A 336 13.52 -5.04 11.23
CA MET A 336 13.88 -6.39 11.65
C MET A 336 14.34 -6.47 13.10
N THR A 337 14.03 -7.60 13.74
CA THR A 337 14.70 -8.03 14.98
C THR A 337 16.14 -8.44 14.69
N PHE A 338 16.98 -8.61 15.71
CA PHE A 338 18.36 -9.09 15.47
C PHE A 338 18.38 -10.53 14.95
N LYS A 339 17.43 -11.36 15.38
CA LYS A 339 17.29 -12.73 14.88
C LYS A 339 16.89 -12.75 13.40
N GLU A 340 15.89 -11.97 13.01
CA GLU A 340 15.47 -11.84 11.60
C GLU A 340 16.61 -11.34 10.71
N LEU A 341 17.34 -10.31 11.18
CA LEU A 341 18.50 -9.79 10.46
C LEU A 341 19.60 -10.85 10.30
N ALA A 342 19.88 -11.65 11.34
CA ALA A 342 20.87 -12.72 11.27
C ALA A 342 20.47 -13.83 10.30
N GLU A 343 19.20 -14.20 10.27
CA GLU A 343 18.64 -15.18 9.32
C GLU A 343 18.73 -14.65 7.88
N LEU A 344 18.39 -13.37 7.65
CA LEU A 344 18.57 -12.70 6.36
C LEU A 344 20.04 -12.69 5.91
N MET A 345 20.97 -12.38 6.81
CA MET A 345 22.41 -12.40 6.50
C MET A 345 22.87 -13.81 6.10
N LYS A 346 22.46 -14.84 6.85
CA LYS A 346 22.78 -16.25 6.56
C LYS A 346 22.18 -16.69 5.21
N GLU A 347 20.94 -16.30 4.94
CA GLU A 347 20.23 -16.56 3.68
C GLU A 347 21.01 -16.02 2.46
N HIS A 348 21.62 -14.84 2.58
CA HIS A 348 22.42 -14.22 1.53
C HIS A 348 23.89 -14.68 1.52
N GLY A 349 24.21 -15.76 2.22
CA GLY A 349 25.53 -16.40 2.18
C GLY A 349 26.55 -15.86 3.17
N ALA A 350 26.14 -15.04 4.15
CA ALA A 350 27.04 -14.62 5.21
C ALA A 350 27.39 -15.82 6.10
N HIS A 351 28.68 -16.15 6.15
CA HIS A 351 29.24 -17.11 7.08
C HIS A 351 29.67 -16.43 8.40
N TYR A 352 29.93 -15.13 8.33
CA TYR A 352 30.15 -14.25 9.47
C TYR A 352 29.34 -12.97 9.26
N ALA A 353 28.65 -12.46 10.28
CA ALA A 353 27.91 -11.20 10.18
C ALA A 353 27.92 -10.40 11.49
N LEU A 354 27.97 -9.07 11.37
CA LEU A 354 28.01 -8.11 12.46
C LEU A 354 26.97 -7.02 12.20
N ASN A 355 26.20 -6.69 13.24
CA ASN A 355 25.29 -5.56 13.24
C ASN A 355 26.06 -4.23 13.44
N LEU A 356 25.75 -3.25 12.59
CA LEU A 356 26.23 -1.87 12.61
C LEU A 356 25.18 -0.94 13.25
N ASP A 357 25.41 0.38 13.26
CA ASP A 357 24.41 1.32 13.79
C ASP A 357 23.12 1.30 12.96
N GLY A 358 21.99 1.45 13.63
CA GLY A 358 20.66 1.31 13.01
C GLY A 358 19.75 2.51 13.27
N GLY A 359 18.43 2.29 13.21
CA GLY A 359 17.45 3.36 13.42
C GLY A 359 17.54 4.43 12.32
N GLY A 360 17.45 5.71 12.69
CA GLY A 360 17.58 6.81 11.73
C GLY A 360 18.96 6.92 11.07
N SER A 361 19.97 6.20 11.58
CA SER A 361 21.29 6.11 10.96
C SER A 361 21.32 5.16 9.76
N THR A 362 20.35 4.22 9.64
CA THR A 362 20.33 3.24 8.56
C THR A 362 20.21 3.94 7.21
N THR A 363 21.27 3.86 6.42
CA THR A 363 21.33 4.42 5.09
C THR A 363 22.24 3.57 4.22
N MET A 364 21.76 3.19 3.04
CA MET A 364 22.55 2.65 1.94
C MET A 364 22.52 3.66 0.79
N VAL A 365 23.69 3.91 0.21
CA VAL A 365 23.84 4.75 -0.97
C VAL A 365 24.44 3.93 -2.09
N ALA A 366 23.99 4.17 -3.32
CA ALA A 366 24.55 3.59 -4.52
C ALA A 366 24.32 4.54 -5.70
N ARG A 367 25.19 4.47 -6.71
CA ARG A 367 24.91 5.07 -8.01
C ARG A 367 24.07 4.09 -8.85
N LYS A 368 23.03 4.59 -9.53
CA LYS A 368 22.46 3.87 -10.68
C LYS A 368 23.47 3.96 -11.84
N THR A 369 23.49 2.98 -12.74
CA THR A 369 24.40 2.96 -13.89
C THR A 369 24.32 4.27 -14.67
N GLY A 370 25.47 4.95 -14.83
CA GLY A 370 25.53 6.24 -15.54
C GLY A 370 25.02 7.46 -14.76
N THR A 371 24.82 7.36 -13.44
CA THR A 371 24.36 8.46 -12.56
C THR A 371 25.29 8.70 -11.37
N ASP A 372 25.00 9.72 -10.55
CA ASP A 372 25.67 9.99 -9.28
C ASP A 372 25.14 9.09 -8.14
N VAL A 373 25.95 8.92 -7.08
CA VAL A 373 25.57 8.21 -5.86
C VAL A 373 24.44 8.93 -5.10
N LYS A 374 23.42 8.18 -4.68
CA LYS A 374 22.26 8.66 -3.90
C LYS A 374 21.82 7.60 -2.89
N ALA A 375 21.03 7.99 -1.89
CA ALA A 375 20.36 7.04 -1.01
C ALA A 375 19.41 6.14 -1.83
N VAL A 376 19.43 4.84 -1.56
CA VAL A 376 18.59 3.84 -2.24
C VAL A 376 17.52 3.25 -1.32
N ASN A 377 17.64 3.46 -0.02
CA ASN A 377 16.65 3.10 1.00
C ASN A 377 15.86 4.33 1.49
N GLN A 378 14.88 4.12 2.38
CA GLN A 378 14.09 5.20 2.98
C GLN A 378 14.45 5.44 4.47
N PRO A 379 15.30 6.46 4.79
CA PRO A 379 15.69 6.75 6.15
C PRO A 379 14.52 7.01 7.11
N SER A 380 14.54 6.37 8.27
CA SER A 380 13.41 6.40 9.23
C SER A 380 13.17 7.74 9.94
N ASP A 381 14.08 8.71 9.85
CA ASP A 381 13.88 10.07 10.37
C ASP A 381 13.14 10.98 9.34
N GLY A 382 12.77 10.45 8.16
CA GLY A 382 12.20 11.20 7.04
C GLY A 382 13.22 11.94 6.17
N PHE A 383 14.48 12.00 6.64
CA PHE A 383 15.64 12.51 5.92
C PHE A 383 16.89 11.74 6.37
N GLU A 384 17.98 11.86 5.61
CA GLU A 384 19.25 11.20 5.93
C GLU A 384 19.90 11.83 7.17
N ARG A 385 20.15 11.00 8.18
CA ARG A 385 20.84 11.43 9.40
C ARG A 385 22.33 11.64 9.12
N SER A 386 22.90 12.69 9.73
CA SER A 386 24.35 12.82 9.77
C SER A 386 24.97 11.75 10.66
N VAL A 387 25.82 10.90 10.08
CA VAL A 387 26.56 9.82 10.74
C VAL A 387 28.07 10.09 10.70
N PRO A 388 28.87 9.58 11.65
CA PRO A 388 30.30 9.92 11.70
C PRO A 388 31.17 9.09 10.77
N ASN A 389 30.70 7.91 10.37
CA ASN A 389 31.40 7.09 9.39
C ASN A 389 30.46 6.10 8.66
N GLY A 390 31.03 5.42 7.67
CA GLY A 390 30.41 4.37 6.88
C GLY A 390 31.44 3.50 6.18
N ILE A 391 30.97 2.46 5.50
CA ILE A 391 31.77 1.60 4.61
C ILE A 391 31.55 2.09 3.18
N GLY A 392 32.61 2.50 2.49
CA GLY A 392 32.58 2.94 1.10
C GLY A 392 33.07 1.86 0.16
N ILE A 393 32.39 1.74 -0.98
CA ILE A 393 32.77 0.86 -2.09
C ILE A 393 33.31 1.73 -3.22
N PHE A 394 34.51 1.43 -3.68
CA PHE A 394 35.20 2.19 -4.72
C PHE A 394 35.49 1.30 -5.92
N ALA A 395 35.25 1.82 -7.11
CA ALA A 395 35.69 1.20 -8.34
C ALA A 395 36.93 1.91 -8.87
N LYS A 396 37.86 1.16 -9.47
CA LYS A 396 38.95 1.74 -10.26
C LYS A 396 38.35 2.65 -11.33
N ALA A 397 39.03 3.77 -11.60
CA ALA A 397 38.68 4.62 -12.74
C ALA A 397 38.61 3.76 -14.00
N GLY A 398 37.46 3.77 -14.67
CA GLY A 398 37.30 3.08 -15.94
C GLY A 398 38.00 3.81 -17.07
N SER A 399 38.01 3.21 -18.25
CA SER A 399 38.65 3.75 -19.46
C SER A 399 38.09 5.12 -19.88
N GLY A 400 36.87 5.46 -19.45
CA GLY A 400 36.10 6.59 -20.00
C GLY A 400 35.65 6.35 -21.44
N GLU A 401 35.87 5.15 -22.00
CA GLU A 401 35.41 4.76 -23.32
C GLU A 401 34.03 4.09 -23.23
N LEU A 402 33.14 4.44 -24.16
CA LEU A 402 31.78 3.92 -24.18
C LEU A 402 31.75 2.40 -24.38
N LYS A 403 31.35 1.66 -23.36
CA LYS A 403 31.13 0.21 -23.40
C LYS A 403 29.71 -0.16 -23.81
N SER A 404 28.71 0.42 -23.16
CA SER A 404 27.29 0.10 -23.32
C SER A 404 26.39 1.27 -22.87
N PHE A 405 25.08 1.07 -22.94
CA PHE A 405 24.07 1.99 -22.44
C PHE A 405 23.18 1.31 -21.39
N ALA A 406 22.86 2.03 -20.32
CA ALA A 406 21.62 1.78 -19.59
C ALA A 406 20.49 2.53 -20.30
N VAL A 407 19.44 1.80 -20.70
CA VAL A 407 18.28 2.38 -21.38
C VAL A 407 17.15 2.48 -20.37
N GLU A 408 16.70 3.70 -20.12
CA GLU A 408 15.63 4.04 -19.17
C GLU A 408 14.55 4.85 -19.89
N THR A 409 13.40 5.07 -19.24
CA THR A 409 12.44 6.09 -19.69
C THR A 409 12.53 7.32 -18.81
N VAL A 410 12.03 8.45 -19.29
CA VAL A 410 11.91 9.68 -18.49
C VAL A 410 11.07 9.46 -17.22
N PHE A 411 10.03 8.60 -17.29
CA PHE A 411 9.26 8.19 -16.12
C PHE A 411 9.97 7.04 -15.37
N ASP A 412 10.29 7.26 -14.09
CA ASP A 412 10.85 6.21 -13.22
C ASP A 412 9.69 5.41 -12.58
N SER A 413 9.07 4.51 -13.36
CA SER A 413 7.95 3.67 -12.94
C SER A 413 7.90 2.36 -13.74
N ASP A 414 7.45 1.26 -13.13
CA ASP A 414 7.31 -0.03 -13.84
C ASP A 414 6.33 0.04 -15.02
N LYS A 415 5.30 0.87 -14.91
CA LYS A 415 4.30 1.08 -15.98
C LYS A 415 4.81 1.98 -17.10
N SER A 416 5.96 2.66 -16.92
CA SER A 416 6.57 3.49 -17.97
C SER A 416 7.03 2.67 -19.19
N LYS A 417 7.23 1.36 -19.02
CA LYS A 417 7.52 0.39 -20.09
C LYS A 417 6.29 0.06 -20.94
N ARG A 418 5.20 0.83 -20.80
CA ARG A 418 3.96 0.68 -21.53
C ARG A 418 3.53 2.00 -22.16
N VAL A 419 2.81 1.90 -23.27
CA VAL A 419 2.29 3.05 -24.03
C VAL A 419 1.07 2.64 -24.87
N PHE A 420 0.16 3.58 -25.13
CA PHE A 420 -1.04 3.34 -25.95
C PHE A 420 -0.76 3.62 -27.44
N PRO A 421 -1.42 2.91 -28.38
CA PRO A 421 -1.36 3.22 -29.81
C PRO A 421 -1.64 4.71 -30.10
N GLY A 422 -0.75 5.34 -30.87
CA GLY A 422 -0.81 6.76 -31.22
C GLY A 422 -0.04 7.68 -30.25
N LEU A 423 0.17 7.26 -29.00
CA LEU A 423 0.90 8.02 -27.98
C LEU A 423 2.40 7.71 -28.01
N THR A 424 3.16 8.44 -27.19
CA THR A 424 4.62 8.41 -27.18
C THR A 424 5.22 8.08 -25.82
N ARG A 425 6.46 7.57 -25.86
CA ARG A 425 7.33 7.34 -24.70
C ARG A 425 8.74 7.82 -25.01
N THR A 426 9.34 8.56 -24.09
CA THR A 426 10.69 9.09 -24.21
C THR A 426 11.69 8.21 -23.45
N PHE A 427 12.73 7.78 -24.17
CA PHE A 427 13.80 6.93 -23.67
C PHE A 427 15.10 7.72 -23.53
N ILE A 428 15.88 7.37 -22.50
CA ILE A 428 17.20 7.94 -22.23
C ILE A 428 18.23 6.82 -22.33
N GLY A 429 19.30 7.07 -23.09
CA GLY A 429 20.44 6.16 -23.19
C GLY A 429 21.62 6.69 -22.39
N LEU A 430 21.83 6.18 -21.17
CA LEU A 430 22.93 6.56 -20.30
C LEU A 430 24.17 5.75 -20.65
N GLY A 431 25.11 6.38 -21.36
CA GLY A 431 26.38 5.77 -21.76
C GLY A 431 27.27 5.49 -20.56
N HIS A 432 27.89 4.31 -20.53
CA HIS A 432 28.83 3.95 -19.48
C HIS A 432 30.02 3.13 -19.99
N ASP A 433 31.13 3.16 -19.23
CA ASP A 433 32.34 2.37 -19.50
C ASP A 433 32.25 0.96 -18.91
N GLU A 434 33.34 0.18 -19.00
CA GLU A 434 33.44 -1.18 -18.45
C GLU A 434 33.30 -1.26 -16.93
N ASN A 435 33.49 -0.13 -16.23
CA ASN A 435 33.32 0.00 -14.80
C ASN A 435 32.03 0.75 -14.43
N TYR A 436 31.07 0.87 -15.36
CA TYR A 436 29.76 1.49 -15.14
C TYR A 436 29.80 2.99 -14.81
N SER A 437 30.94 3.65 -15.05
CA SER A 437 31.07 5.09 -14.86
C SER A 437 30.42 5.84 -16.02
N PRO A 438 29.79 7.00 -15.79
CA PRO A 438 29.11 7.75 -16.84
C PRO A 438 30.09 8.21 -17.92
N VAL A 439 29.75 7.95 -19.19
CA VAL A 439 30.49 8.40 -20.37
C VAL A 439 29.62 9.35 -21.16
N SER A 440 30.07 10.58 -21.36
CA SER A 440 29.38 11.53 -22.23
C SER A 440 29.45 11.01 -23.68
N VAL A 441 28.27 10.85 -24.29
CA VAL A 441 28.13 10.41 -25.67
C VAL A 441 27.53 11.52 -26.52
N GLY A 442 27.85 11.53 -27.81
CA GLY A 442 27.16 12.36 -28.79
C GLY A 442 25.78 11.82 -29.13
N GLU A 443 25.30 12.10 -30.34
CA GLU A 443 23.99 11.67 -30.82
C GLU A 443 23.79 10.13 -30.74
N VAL A 444 22.75 9.72 -30.00
CA VAL A 444 22.35 8.31 -29.84
C VAL A 444 21.35 7.94 -30.93
N LYS A 445 21.62 6.84 -31.66
CA LYS A 445 20.68 6.29 -32.64
C LYS A 445 19.71 5.34 -31.95
N TRP A 446 18.43 5.50 -32.25
CA TRP A 446 17.36 4.69 -31.68
C TRP A 446 16.66 3.83 -32.73
N GLN A 447 16.27 2.61 -32.34
CA GLN A 447 15.43 1.74 -33.15
C GLN A 447 14.52 0.88 -32.27
N ALA A 448 13.38 0.48 -32.83
CA ALA A 448 12.43 -0.45 -32.22
C ALA A 448 12.31 -1.73 -33.06
N LEU A 449 12.30 -2.88 -32.39
CA LEU A 449 12.26 -4.20 -33.04
C LEU A 449 11.13 -5.05 -32.44
N PRO A 450 10.11 -5.45 -33.24
CA PRO A 450 9.89 -5.11 -34.64
C PRO A 450 9.37 -3.66 -34.85
N ALA A 451 9.60 -3.10 -36.04
CA ALA A 451 9.30 -1.69 -36.35
C ALA A 451 7.82 -1.39 -36.68
N ASP A 452 6.97 -2.43 -36.75
CA ASP A 452 5.54 -2.31 -36.97
C ASP A 452 4.77 -1.99 -35.67
N VAL A 453 5.30 -2.39 -34.51
CA VAL A 453 4.76 -2.05 -33.18
C VAL A 453 4.93 -0.56 -32.86
N GLY A 454 6.06 0.03 -33.28
CA GLY A 454 6.31 1.47 -33.15
C GLY A 454 7.62 1.91 -33.77
N ALA A 455 7.89 3.21 -33.77
CA ALA A 455 9.11 3.79 -34.36
C ALA A 455 9.60 5.01 -33.58
N PHE A 456 10.89 5.33 -33.68
CA PHE A 456 11.47 6.52 -33.08
C PHE A 456 11.37 7.73 -34.02
N GLU A 457 10.97 8.89 -33.51
CA GLU A 457 10.78 10.14 -34.26
C GLU A 457 11.93 11.16 -34.09
N GLY A 458 12.92 10.85 -33.26
CA GLY A 458 14.08 11.69 -32.89
C GLY A 458 14.39 11.61 -31.39
N ASP A 459 15.62 11.91 -30.95
CA ASP A 459 16.05 12.06 -29.53
C ASP A 459 15.40 11.09 -28.50
N GLY A 460 15.29 9.79 -28.84
CA GLY A 460 14.74 8.78 -27.93
C GLY A 460 13.22 8.77 -27.79
N VAL A 461 12.48 9.49 -28.62
CA VAL A 461 11.01 9.52 -28.61
C VAL A 461 10.44 8.38 -29.44
N PHE A 462 9.86 7.38 -28.78
CA PHE A 462 9.16 6.25 -29.39
C PHE A 462 7.67 6.57 -29.57
N ARG A 463 7.16 6.50 -30.79
CA ARG A 463 5.72 6.54 -31.08
C ARG A 463 5.17 5.14 -31.30
N ALA A 464 4.18 4.78 -30.50
CA ALA A 464 3.47 3.51 -30.61
C ALA A 464 2.50 3.53 -31.79
N LYS A 465 2.45 2.42 -32.54
CA LYS A 465 1.58 2.28 -33.71
C LYS A 465 0.51 1.23 -33.51
N LYS A 466 0.89 0.05 -33.02
CA LYS A 466 0.01 -1.10 -32.88
C LYS A 466 0.33 -1.84 -31.60
N SER A 467 -0.71 -2.36 -30.93
CA SER A 467 -0.59 -3.25 -29.79
C SER A 467 0.38 -4.42 -30.06
N GLY A 468 1.25 -4.70 -29.08
CA GLY A 468 2.32 -5.69 -29.23
C GLY A 468 3.52 -5.41 -28.33
N TYR A 469 4.62 -6.13 -28.54
CA TYR A 469 5.87 -5.97 -27.81
C TYR A 469 6.99 -5.53 -28.75
N ALA A 470 7.85 -4.61 -28.31
CA ALA A 470 9.06 -4.23 -29.03
C ALA A 470 10.27 -4.12 -28.11
N ILE A 471 11.45 -4.34 -28.66
CA ILE A 471 12.74 -4.04 -28.02
C ILE A 471 13.19 -2.68 -28.54
N THR A 472 13.30 -1.71 -27.65
CA THR A 472 13.96 -0.42 -27.92
C THR A 472 15.46 -0.57 -27.76
N GLN A 473 16.24 0.04 -28.66
CA GLN A 473 17.69 -0.06 -28.64
C GLN A 473 18.33 1.32 -28.85
N ALA A 474 19.17 1.72 -27.90
CA ALA A 474 20.10 2.84 -28.01
C ALA A 474 21.41 2.35 -28.63
N GLN A 475 21.97 3.09 -29.58
CA GLN A 475 23.22 2.73 -30.25
C GLN A 475 24.10 3.95 -30.58
N VAL A 476 25.39 3.82 -30.27
CA VAL A 476 26.45 4.68 -30.81
C VAL A 476 27.59 3.81 -31.32
N LYS A 477 27.94 3.94 -32.61
CA LYS A 477 28.89 3.06 -33.31
C LYS A 477 28.52 1.58 -33.10
N SER A 478 29.38 0.79 -32.44
CA SER A 478 29.15 -0.63 -32.13
C SER A 478 28.50 -0.88 -30.77
N SER A 479 28.51 0.10 -29.87
CA SER A 479 28.00 -0.04 -28.50
C SER A 479 26.49 0.13 -28.49
N LYS A 480 25.79 -0.76 -27.76
CA LYS A 480 24.33 -0.87 -27.75
C LYS A 480 23.81 -1.13 -26.34
N GLY A 481 22.65 -0.58 -26.01
CA GLY A 481 21.83 -1.00 -24.87
C GLY A 481 20.37 -1.11 -25.30
N SER A 482 19.55 -1.82 -24.53
CA SER A 482 18.15 -2.07 -24.92
C SER A 482 17.21 -2.18 -23.73
N MET A 483 15.93 -1.87 -23.97
CA MET A 483 14.83 -2.05 -23.03
C MET A 483 13.57 -2.51 -23.77
N GLU A 484 12.77 -3.38 -23.15
CA GLU A 484 11.48 -3.81 -23.70
C GLU A 484 10.40 -2.74 -23.48
N ILE A 485 9.49 -2.59 -24.45
CA ILE A 485 8.30 -1.74 -24.38
C ILE A 485 7.07 -2.54 -24.84
N THR A 486 5.96 -2.39 -24.12
CA THR A 486 4.67 -2.99 -24.45
C THR A 486 3.71 -1.92 -24.96
N VAL A 487 3.15 -2.12 -26.14
CA VAL A 487 2.03 -1.30 -26.64
C VAL A 487 0.71 -1.96 -26.22
N LEU A 488 -0.10 -1.21 -25.46
CA LEU A 488 -1.38 -1.66 -24.88
C LEU A 488 -2.51 -1.71 -25.93
N GLY A 489 -3.75 -1.98 -25.48
CA GLY A 489 -4.95 -1.79 -26.30
C GLY A 489 -5.18 -0.31 -26.65
N GLU A 490 -6.27 -0.01 -27.36
CA GLU A 490 -6.66 1.38 -27.58
C GLU A 490 -6.95 2.07 -26.24
N LEU A 491 -6.65 3.36 -26.18
CA LEU A 491 -6.98 4.20 -25.02
C LEU A 491 -8.50 4.27 -24.91
N ASP A 492 -9.01 3.98 -23.71
CA ASP A 492 -10.44 3.87 -23.39
C ASP A 492 -10.88 4.91 -22.36
N ARG A 493 -9.99 5.25 -21.41
CA ARG A 493 -10.19 6.40 -20.52
C ARG A 493 -8.87 6.97 -20.04
N ILE A 494 -8.94 8.19 -19.52
CA ILE A 494 -7.83 8.83 -18.81
C ILE A 494 -8.26 9.31 -17.43
N GLU A 495 -7.32 9.36 -16.51
CA GLU A 495 -7.52 9.89 -15.16
C GLU A 495 -6.29 10.70 -14.74
N ALA A 496 -6.51 11.75 -13.95
CA ALA A 496 -5.42 12.41 -13.23
C ALA A 496 -4.97 11.53 -12.04
N SER A 497 -3.74 11.72 -11.57
CA SER A 497 -3.22 11.05 -10.37
C SER A 497 -4.05 11.33 -9.11
N ASP A 498 -4.78 12.44 -9.11
CA ASP A 498 -5.60 12.93 -8.00
C ASP A 498 -7.01 13.25 -8.50
N ALA A 499 -8.03 12.97 -7.68
CA ALA A 499 -9.42 13.29 -8.03
C ALA A 499 -9.76 14.78 -7.86
N ARG A 500 -8.98 15.51 -7.05
CA ARG A 500 -9.10 16.97 -6.81
C ARG A 500 -7.79 17.53 -6.27
N LEU A 501 -7.52 18.80 -6.52
CA LEU A 501 -6.43 19.54 -5.88
C LEU A 501 -7.00 20.61 -4.94
N SER A 502 -6.52 20.62 -3.70
CA SER A 502 -6.86 21.67 -2.71
C SER A 502 -5.58 22.40 -2.33
N LEU A 503 -5.50 23.69 -2.67
CA LEU A 503 -4.29 24.51 -2.55
C LEU A 503 -4.53 25.72 -1.65
N GLU A 504 -3.48 26.22 -1.01
CA GLU A 504 -3.46 27.56 -0.40
C GLU A 504 -2.47 28.47 -1.15
N MET A 505 -2.64 29.78 -1.05
CA MET A 505 -1.71 30.72 -1.67
C MET A 505 -0.26 30.50 -1.20
N GLY A 506 0.66 30.38 -2.16
CA GLY A 506 2.08 30.09 -1.89
C GLY A 506 2.41 28.59 -1.82
N GLN A 507 1.42 27.70 -1.82
CA GLN A 507 1.61 26.27 -2.02
C GLN A 507 1.52 25.92 -3.51
N GLN A 508 2.08 24.77 -3.88
CA GLN A 508 1.95 24.19 -5.21
C GLN A 508 1.64 22.70 -5.07
N SER A 509 0.95 22.13 -6.05
CA SER A 509 0.73 20.68 -6.13
C SER A 509 1.19 20.15 -7.47
N ARG A 510 1.34 18.83 -7.59
CA ARG A 510 1.67 18.15 -8.83
C ARG A 510 0.62 17.09 -9.15
N PHE A 511 0.39 16.86 -10.43
CA PHE A 511 -0.39 15.70 -10.89
C PHE A 511 0.25 15.08 -12.14
N SER A 512 -0.04 13.82 -12.39
CA SER A 512 0.27 13.12 -13.65
C SER A 512 -1.02 12.62 -14.31
N VAL A 513 -0.93 12.20 -15.57
CA VAL A 513 -2.07 11.65 -16.31
C VAL A 513 -1.80 10.18 -16.59
N ASN A 514 -2.75 9.32 -16.24
CA ASN A 514 -2.73 7.89 -16.52
C ASN A 514 -3.82 7.56 -17.54
N GLY A 515 -3.48 6.73 -18.53
CA GLY A 515 -4.45 6.15 -19.44
C GLY A 515 -4.74 4.71 -19.07
N TYR A 516 -5.91 4.23 -19.50
CA TYR A 516 -6.36 2.84 -19.37
C TYR A 516 -6.92 2.37 -20.71
N ASP A 517 -6.70 1.10 -21.05
CA ASP A 517 -7.50 0.43 -22.07
C ASP A 517 -8.76 -0.20 -21.43
N LYS A 518 -9.68 -0.69 -22.27
CA LYS A 518 -10.96 -1.30 -21.84
C LYS A 518 -10.80 -2.49 -20.89
N ASP A 519 -9.62 -3.11 -20.85
CA ASP A 519 -9.32 -4.23 -19.96
C ASP A 519 -8.66 -3.77 -18.65
N GLY A 520 -8.49 -2.46 -18.47
CA GLY A 520 -7.89 -1.86 -17.29
C GLY A 520 -6.36 -1.92 -17.26
N TYR A 521 -5.68 -2.25 -18.36
CA TYR A 521 -4.22 -2.09 -18.43
C TYR A 521 -3.88 -0.61 -18.48
N SER A 522 -2.97 -0.20 -17.60
CA SER A 522 -2.64 1.21 -17.41
C SER A 522 -1.22 1.55 -17.86
N ALA A 523 -1.05 2.80 -18.31
CA ALA A 523 0.25 3.41 -18.58
C ALA A 523 0.21 4.92 -18.32
N PRO A 524 1.30 5.54 -17.82
CA PRO A 524 1.38 7.00 -17.70
C PRO A 524 1.40 7.64 -19.09
N ILE A 525 0.76 8.79 -19.28
CA ILE A 525 0.76 9.55 -20.52
C ILE A 525 1.75 10.72 -20.39
N GLU A 526 2.63 10.90 -21.39
CA GLU A 526 3.56 12.03 -21.39
C GLU A 526 2.83 13.34 -21.67
N ALA A 527 3.27 14.42 -21.05
CA ALA A 527 2.66 15.74 -21.21
C ALA A 527 2.58 16.21 -22.68
N ARG A 528 3.51 15.79 -23.54
CA ARG A 528 3.46 16.05 -25.00
C ARG A 528 2.26 15.44 -25.73
N ASP A 529 1.65 14.41 -25.15
CA ASP A 529 0.47 13.73 -25.68
C ASP A 529 -0.82 14.20 -24.98
N VAL A 530 -0.71 15.19 -24.08
CA VAL A 530 -1.82 15.75 -23.31
C VAL A 530 -2.05 17.21 -23.71
N SER A 531 -3.31 17.57 -23.93
CA SER A 531 -3.78 18.95 -24.01
C SER A 531 -4.45 19.32 -22.69
N ILE A 532 -4.17 20.51 -22.17
CA ILE A 532 -4.77 21.02 -20.92
C ILE A 532 -5.42 22.37 -21.17
N ASP A 533 -6.68 22.50 -20.78
CA ASP A 533 -7.44 23.75 -20.75
C ASP A 533 -7.84 24.12 -19.31
N TYR A 534 -7.67 25.37 -18.92
CA TYR A 534 -7.92 25.85 -17.55
C TYR A 534 -8.01 27.39 -17.48
N ASP A 535 -8.52 27.91 -16.35
CA ASP A 535 -8.55 29.36 -16.09
C ASP A 535 -7.16 29.89 -15.66
N GLU A 536 -6.43 30.49 -16.61
CA GLU A 536 -5.11 31.10 -16.38
C GLU A 536 -5.11 32.30 -15.42
N THR A 537 -6.29 32.87 -15.11
CA THR A 537 -6.41 33.96 -14.13
C THR A 537 -6.42 33.44 -12.69
N VAL A 538 -6.76 32.16 -12.49
CA VAL A 538 -6.88 31.50 -11.18
C VAL A 538 -5.66 30.64 -10.86
N ILE A 539 -5.13 29.90 -11.84
CA ILE A 539 -3.94 29.05 -11.69
C ILE A 539 -2.91 29.25 -12.83
N SER A 540 -1.72 28.69 -12.66
CA SER A 540 -0.79 28.37 -13.75
C SER A 540 -0.35 26.93 -13.65
N ILE A 541 -0.17 26.29 -14.80
CA ILE A 541 0.33 24.92 -14.90
C ILE A 541 1.66 24.94 -15.63
N MET A 542 2.65 24.23 -15.09
CA MET A 542 3.97 24.04 -15.69
C MET A 542 4.24 22.55 -15.92
N GLU A 543 4.71 22.19 -17.10
CA GLU A 543 5.21 20.84 -17.38
C GLU A 543 6.57 20.64 -16.71
N ASN A 544 6.73 19.51 -16.03
CA ASN A 544 7.97 19.10 -15.40
C ASN A 544 8.74 18.15 -16.33
N VAL A 545 10.07 18.12 -16.17
CA VAL A 545 10.95 17.24 -16.97
C VAL A 545 10.61 15.75 -16.81
N ASP A 546 10.03 15.37 -15.66
CA ASP A 546 9.59 14.00 -15.36
C ASP A 546 8.22 13.64 -15.97
N GLY A 547 7.64 14.52 -16.78
CA GLY A 547 6.34 14.31 -17.44
C GLY A 547 5.12 14.63 -16.58
N SER A 548 5.29 15.07 -15.34
CA SER A 548 4.20 15.55 -14.49
C SER A 548 3.89 17.04 -14.70
N PHE A 549 2.79 17.52 -14.14
CA PHE A 549 2.36 18.92 -14.19
C PHE A 549 2.40 19.54 -12.79
N THR A 550 2.96 20.75 -12.65
CA THR A 550 2.92 21.53 -11.40
C THR A 550 1.83 22.60 -11.50
N VAL A 551 0.89 22.60 -10.56
CA VAL A 551 -0.18 23.60 -10.43
C VAL A 551 0.19 24.62 -9.36
N VAL A 552 0.17 25.90 -9.73
CA VAL A 552 0.46 27.03 -8.84
C VAL A 552 -0.75 27.97 -8.78
N PRO A 553 -1.27 28.29 -7.58
CA PRO A 553 -2.38 29.21 -7.41
C PRO A 553 -1.96 30.66 -7.65
N LYS A 554 -2.81 31.42 -8.35
CA LYS A 554 -2.64 32.87 -8.61
C LYS A 554 -3.63 33.73 -7.84
N LYS A 555 -4.79 33.19 -7.45
CA LYS A 555 -5.88 33.93 -6.82
C LYS A 555 -6.48 33.13 -5.65
N ASP A 556 -6.50 33.75 -4.47
CA ASP A 556 -7.07 33.15 -3.26
C ASP A 556 -8.60 33.14 -3.28
N GLY A 557 -9.21 32.15 -2.63
CA GLY A 557 -10.66 32.03 -2.48
C GLY A 557 -11.42 31.74 -3.77
N ASP A 558 -10.75 31.25 -4.81
CA ASP A 558 -11.33 30.93 -6.11
C ASP A 558 -11.10 29.45 -6.47
N SER A 559 -11.58 29.05 -7.63
CA SER A 559 -11.47 27.68 -8.12
C SER A 559 -11.34 27.60 -9.63
N ALA A 560 -10.68 26.55 -10.12
CA ALA A 560 -10.50 26.29 -11.54
C ALA A 560 -10.77 24.82 -11.85
N LEU A 561 -11.35 24.54 -13.02
CA LEU A 561 -11.44 23.18 -13.55
C LEU A 561 -10.32 23.00 -14.57
N ILE A 562 -9.48 21.99 -14.39
CA ILE A 562 -8.51 21.57 -15.39
C ILE A 562 -9.18 20.52 -16.27
N THR A 563 -9.35 20.83 -17.56
CA THR A 563 -9.80 19.86 -18.56
C THR A 563 -8.58 19.24 -19.22
N ILE A 564 -8.42 17.93 -19.06
CA ILE A 564 -7.30 17.14 -19.55
C ILE A 564 -7.80 16.35 -20.74
N THR A 565 -7.09 16.38 -21.87
CA THR A 565 -7.45 15.63 -23.08
C THR A 565 -6.25 14.86 -23.61
N ALA A 566 -6.44 13.58 -23.93
CA ALA A 566 -5.46 12.76 -24.64
C ALA A 566 -6.19 11.90 -25.69
N LYS A 567 -5.81 12.02 -26.97
CA LYS A 567 -6.62 11.55 -28.11
C LYS A 567 -8.06 12.08 -28.00
N ASP A 568 -9.05 11.19 -27.94
CA ASP A 568 -10.47 11.50 -27.86
C ASP A 568 -11.01 11.45 -26.42
N GLU A 569 -10.16 11.06 -25.45
CA GLU A 569 -10.54 10.91 -24.04
C GLU A 569 -10.35 12.20 -23.24
N VAL A 570 -11.28 12.47 -22.34
CA VAL A 570 -11.31 13.67 -21.50
C VAL A 570 -11.42 13.31 -20.03
N ALA A 571 -10.65 13.96 -19.17
CA ALA A 571 -10.78 13.93 -17.72
C ALA A 571 -10.83 15.34 -17.14
N TYR A 572 -11.47 15.47 -15.98
CA TYR A 572 -11.59 16.75 -15.28
C TYR A 572 -10.91 16.67 -13.92
N LEU A 573 -10.05 17.66 -13.63
CA LEU A 573 -9.38 17.79 -12.35
C LEU A 573 -9.79 19.13 -11.69
N PRO A 574 -10.73 19.11 -10.72
CA PRO A 574 -11.13 20.30 -9.99
C PRO A 574 -10.01 20.79 -9.06
N VAL A 575 -9.75 22.10 -9.07
CA VAL A 575 -8.75 22.78 -8.24
C VAL A 575 -9.42 23.86 -7.41
N THR A 576 -9.26 23.80 -6.09
CA THR A 576 -9.81 24.78 -5.14
C THR A 576 -8.67 25.51 -4.44
N ILE A 577 -8.78 26.83 -4.28
CA ILE A 577 -7.75 27.67 -3.67
C ILE A 577 -8.31 28.37 -2.43
N GLY A 578 -7.75 28.04 -1.27
CA GLY A 578 -8.21 28.52 0.02
C GLY A 578 -9.59 27.97 0.39
N LEU A 579 -10.13 28.45 1.50
CA LEU A 579 -11.48 28.11 1.96
C LEU A 579 -12.25 29.39 2.30
N ALA A 580 -13.50 29.46 1.88
CA ALA A 580 -14.42 30.51 2.29
C ALA A 580 -15.07 30.14 3.63
N THR A 581 -15.06 31.06 4.60
CA THR A 581 -15.83 30.92 5.84
C THR A 581 -17.28 31.30 5.61
N LYS A 582 -18.21 30.37 5.85
CA LYS A 582 -19.65 30.60 5.86
C LYS A 582 -20.19 30.47 7.28
N ASN A 583 -21.08 31.37 7.67
CA ASN A 583 -21.81 31.26 8.93
C ASN A 583 -22.94 30.23 8.78
N VAL A 584 -23.09 29.36 9.79
CA VAL A 584 -24.12 28.32 9.86
C VAL A 584 -25.22 28.77 10.81
N ASP A 585 -24.83 29.18 12.01
CA ASP A 585 -25.73 29.67 13.05
C ASP A 585 -24.97 30.66 13.95
N ASN A 586 -25.57 31.81 14.23
CA ASN A 586 -25.00 32.84 15.11
C ASN A 586 -25.60 32.81 16.53
N PHE A 587 -26.49 31.86 16.83
CA PHE A 587 -27.16 31.68 18.11
C PHE A 587 -27.98 32.89 18.60
N GLU A 588 -28.37 33.80 17.71
CA GLU A 588 -29.23 34.94 18.05
C GLU A 588 -30.66 34.51 18.41
N GLU A 589 -31.08 33.33 17.97
CA GLU A 589 -32.34 32.68 18.32
C GLU A 589 -32.06 31.34 19.03
N ILE A 590 -32.75 31.08 20.15
CA ILE A 590 -32.64 29.80 20.87
C ILE A 590 -33.52 28.70 20.26
N GLY A 591 -34.50 29.08 19.43
CA GLY A 591 -35.38 28.14 18.73
C GLY A 591 -34.63 27.35 17.66
N GLY A 592 -34.83 26.03 17.64
CA GLY A 592 -34.05 25.11 16.79
C GLY A 592 -32.93 24.38 17.55
N TRP A 593 -32.65 24.79 18.79
CA TRP A 593 -31.73 24.10 19.70
C TRP A 593 -32.47 23.51 20.89
N SER A 594 -31.94 22.40 21.39
CA SER A 594 -32.41 21.67 22.55
C SER A 594 -31.21 21.17 23.34
N PHE A 595 -31.42 20.64 24.54
CA PHE A 595 -30.35 19.95 25.26
C PHE A 595 -30.75 18.54 25.66
N THR A 596 -29.79 17.64 25.62
CA THR A 596 -29.89 16.28 26.16
C THR A 596 -28.67 15.98 27.02
N LYS A 597 -28.68 14.85 27.71
CA LYS A 597 -27.62 14.49 28.67
C LYS A 597 -27.41 12.98 28.74
N TYR A 598 -26.20 12.57 29.08
CA TYR A 598 -25.86 11.18 29.31
C TYR A 598 -24.83 11.04 30.45
N PRO A 599 -25.01 10.10 31.40
CA PRO A 599 -26.21 9.32 31.61
C PRO A 599 -27.30 10.21 32.26
N SER A 600 -28.47 9.67 32.60
CA SER A 600 -29.64 10.49 33.00
C SER A 600 -29.43 11.30 34.28
N GLU A 601 -28.45 10.92 35.11
CA GLU A 601 -28.03 11.56 36.36
C GLU A 601 -27.25 12.86 36.16
N VAL A 602 -26.68 13.11 34.97
CA VAL A 602 -25.95 14.36 34.68
C VAL A 602 -26.89 15.55 34.85
N GLY A 603 -26.42 16.63 35.50
CA GLY A 603 -27.13 17.90 35.46
C GLY A 603 -26.83 18.58 34.12
N ALA A 604 -27.85 19.09 33.43
CA ALA A 604 -27.66 19.91 32.23
C ALA A 604 -28.80 20.93 32.10
N SER A 605 -28.48 22.14 31.66
CA SER A 605 -29.47 23.15 31.30
C SER A 605 -28.93 24.03 30.18
N MET A 606 -29.84 24.51 29.34
CA MET A 606 -29.55 25.42 28.25
C MET A 606 -30.23 26.76 28.50
N SER A 607 -29.53 27.86 28.30
CA SER A 607 -30.10 29.21 28.40
C SER A 607 -29.51 30.16 27.37
N HIS A 608 -30.24 31.23 27.07
CA HIS A 608 -29.78 32.29 26.15
C HIS A 608 -29.12 33.39 26.97
N VAL A 609 -27.87 33.71 26.65
CA VAL A 609 -27.03 34.66 27.41
C VAL A 609 -26.35 35.67 26.48
N GLU A 610 -25.58 36.60 27.05
CA GLU A 610 -24.74 37.52 26.28
C GLU A 610 -23.60 36.74 25.59
N GLY A 611 -23.58 36.84 24.26
CA GLY A 611 -22.58 36.22 23.38
C GLY A 611 -21.33 37.07 23.22
N ARG A 612 -20.48 36.68 22.27
CA ARG A 612 -19.33 37.46 21.80
C ARG A 612 -19.79 38.63 20.95
N ASN A 613 -20.76 38.40 20.06
CA ASN A 613 -21.34 39.40 19.17
C ASN A 613 -22.87 39.33 19.21
N GLY A 614 -23.49 39.85 20.27
CA GLY A 614 -24.94 39.75 20.45
C GLY A 614 -25.28 38.71 21.50
N LYS A 615 -26.02 37.68 21.14
CA LYS A 615 -26.43 36.61 22.06
C LYS A 615 -25.71 35.31 21.75
N GLY A 616 -25.63 34.43 22.74
CA GLY A 616 -25.09 33.08 22.59
C GLY A 616 -25.88 32.09 23.43
N ILE A 617 -25.65 30.80 23.21
CA ILE A 617 -26.27 29.74 24.02
C ILE A 617 -25.29 29.27 25.08
N GLU A 618 -25.70 29.38 26.35
CA GLU A 618 -25.01 28.76 27.48
C GLU A 618 -25.53 27.34 27.69
N LEU A 619 -24.60 26.38 27.76
CA LEU A 619 -24.84 25.03 28.23
C LEU A 619 -24.13 24.84 29.58
N ALA A 620 -24.92 24.82 30.66
CA ALA A 620 -24.44 24.48 31.99
C ALA A 620 -24.56 22.97 32.22
N TYR A 621 -23.57 22.37 32.88
CA TYR A 621 -23.53 20.94 33.16
C TYR A 621 -22.98 20.62 34.56
N ASP A 622 -23.40 19.48 35.09
CA ASP A 622 -22.92 18.90 36.34
C ASP A 622 -22.40 17.48 36.09
N PHE A 623 -21.08 17.36 36.03
CA PHE A 623 -20.37 16.10 35.87
C PHE A 623 -19.90 15.52 37.21
N SER A 624 -20.37 16.07 38.34
CA SER A 624 -20.08 15.58 39.71
C SER A 624 -21.04 14.49 40.20
N THR A 625 -22.11 14.21 39.45
CA THR A 625 -23.23 13.36 39.90
C THR A 625 -23.02 11.87 39.68
N THR A 626 -22.05 11.47 38.84
CA THR A 626 -21.75 10.07 38.52
C THR A 626 -20.30 9.90 38.06
N THR A 627 -19.76 8.68 38.16
CA THR A 627 -18.40 8.32 37.75
C THR A 627 -18.34 7.63 36.37
N ALA A 628 -19.48 7.48 35.69
CA ALA A 628 -19.56 7.00 34.30
C ALA A 628 -18.94 8.01 33.31
N THR A 629 -19.07 7.79 32.01
CA THR A 629 -18.84 8.85 31.00
C THR A 629 -19.99 9.84 31.04
N ARG A 630 -19.71 11.14 31.23
CA ARG A 630 -20.71 12.20 31.39
C ARG A 630 -20.65 13.17 30.23
N ALA A 631 -21.78 13.47 29.62
CA ALA A 631 -21.90 14.42 28.52
C ALA A 631 -23.18 15.25 28.65
N ALA A 632 -23.08 16.53 28.31
CA ALA A 632 -24.22 17.42 28.12
C ALA A 632 -24.22 17.86 26.67
N TYR A 633 -25.32 17.66 25.96
CA TYR A 633 -25.40 17.91 24.52
C TYR A 633 -26.23 19.16 24.26
N LEU A 634 -25.67 20.11 23.51
CA LEU A 634 -26.43 21.12 22.78
C LEU A 634 -26.80 20.52 21.41
N GLN A 635 -28.08 20.25 21.19
CA GLN A 635 -28.57 19.45 20.07
C GLN A 635 -29.45 20.29 19.14
N ALA A 636 -29.11 20.27 17.85
CA ALA A 636 -29.91 20.84 16.79
C ALA A 636 -31.19 20.00 16.58
N SER A 637 -32.35 20.65 16.53
CA SER A 637 -33.64 20.01 16.30
C SER A 637 -34.57 20.92 15.46
N PRO A 638 -34.75 20.64 14.15
CA PRO A 638 -34.12 19.57 13.36
C PRO A 638 -32.60 19.75 13.19
N THR A 639 -31.90 18.75 12.65
CA THR A 639 -30.48 18.87 12.29
C THR A 639 -30.29 20.01 11.28
N ILE A 640 -29.16 20.72 11.37
CA ILE A 640 -28.89 21.90 10.53
C ILE A 640 -28.05 21.48 9.33
N GLU A 641 -28.55 21.64 8.11
CA GLU A 641 -27.78 21.38 6.90
C GLU A 641 -26.62 22.39 6.75
N LEU A 642 -25.42 21.88 6.50
CA LEU A 642 -24.22 22.67 6.31
C LEU A 642 -24.03 23.01 4.82
N PRO A 643 -23.63 24.26 4.49
CA PRO A 643 -23.58 24.70 3.10
C PRO A 643 -22.35 24.17 2.35
N GLY A 644 -22.55 23.42 1.27
CA GLY A 644 -21.49 22.96 0.35
C GLY A 644 -20.53 21.93 0.96
N ASP A 645 -19.36 21.74 0.34
CA ASP A 645 -18.40 20.69 0.68
C ASP A 645 -17.50 21.04 1.89
N VAL A 646 -18.11 21.15 3.07
CA VAL A 646 -17.46 21.57 4.32
C VAL A 646 -16.16 20.81 4.63
N GLN A 647 -15.02 21.50 4.61
CA GLN A 647 -13.72 20.93 4.99
C GLN A 647 -13.42 21.10 6.47
N LYS A 648 -13.97 22.13 7.11
CA LYS A 648 -13.83 22.36 8.56
C LYS A 648 -15.10 22.93 9.15
N ILE A 649 -15.41 22.55 10.38
CA ILE A 649 -16.47 23.14 11.20
C ILE A 649 -15.85 23.76 12.44
N GLY A 650 -16.28 24.95 12.83
CA GLY A 650 -15.78 25.62 14.02
C GLY A 650 -16.79 26.58 14.62
N LEU A 651 -16.48 27.07 15.81
CA LEU A 651 -17.32 27.99 16.57
C LEU A 651 -16.50 28.74 17.63
N TRP A 652 -17.05 29.84 18.12
CA TRP A 652 -16.52 30.54 19.28
C TRP A 652 -17.07 29.94 20.59
N VAL A 653 -16.17 29.72 21.54
CA VAL A 653 -16.50 29.11 22.84
C VAL A 653 -15.95 29.97 23.96
N LYS A 654 -16.82 30.43 24.85
CA LYS A 654 -16.44 31.02 26.12
C LYS A 654 -16.18 29.89 27.12
N GLY A 655 -14.91 29.64 27.40
CA GLY A 655 -14.49 28.56 28.29
C GLY A 655 -14.64 28.93 29.77
N ASP A 656 -14.83 27.90 30.60
CA ASP A 656 -14.85 27.98 32.07
C ASP A 656 -13.52 27.55 32.72
N GLY A 657 -12.59 26.98 31.93
CA GLY A 657 -11.29 26.52 32.38
C GLY A 657 -11.29 25.15 33.07
N ASN A 658 -12.43 24.45 33.13
CA ASN A 658 -12.56 23.19 33.86
C ASN A 658 -12.02 21.96 33.10
N GLY A 659 -11.61 22.12 31.84
CA GLY A 659 -10.90 21.09 31.08
C GLY A 659 -11.78 20.05 30.39
N ALA A 660 -13.09 20.31 30.22
CA ALA A 660 -13.98 19.39 29.51
C ALA A 660 -13.51 19.11 28.07
N TRP A 661 -13.69 17.88 27.59
CA TRP A 661 -13.41 17.52 26.20
C TRP A 661 -14.55 17.98 25.31
N LEU A 662 -14.30 18.90 24.37
CA LEU A 662 -15.34 19.51 23.54
C LEU A 662 -15.40 18.86 22.15
N ARG A 663 -16.60 18.44 21.75
CA ARG A 663 -16.83 17.65 20.52
C ARG A 663 -18.06 18.13 19.76
N THR A 664 -18.16 17.75 18.48
CA THR A 664 -19.34 17.93 17.65
C THR A 664 -19.66 16.64 16.88
N VAL A 665 -20.91 16.45 16.47
CA VAL A 665 -21.32 15.35 15.59
C VAL A 665 -21.97 15.91 14.34
N ILE A 666 -21.45 15.50 13.19
CA ILE A 666 -22.04 15.73 11.88
C ILE A 666 -22.62 14.43 11.33
N GLU A 667 -23.63 14.53 10.48
CA GLU A 667 -24.31 13.44 9.80
C GLU A 667 -24.25 13.68 8.29
N ASP A 668 -23.79 12.71 7.51
CA ASP A 668 -23.63 12.86 6.07
C ASP A 668 -24.92 12.50 5.30
N ALA A 669 -24.92 12.64 3.98
CA ALA A 669 -26.07 12.29 3.13
C ALA A 669 -26.44 10.79 3.18
N GLY A 670 -25.50 9.91 3.55
CA GLY A 670 -25.72 8.49 3.80
C GLY A 670 -26.23 8.18 5.22
N ASN A 671 -26.51 9.20 6.03
CA ASN A 671 -26.87 9.08 7.46
C ASN A 671 -25.73 8.54 8.36
N THR A 672 -24.48 8.55 7.88
CA THR A 672 -23.29 8.19 8.67
C THR A 672 -22.93 9.34 9.59
N ARG A 673 -22.62 9.03 10.86
CA ARG A 673 -22.32 10.04 11.88
C ARG A 673 -20.84 10.10 12.21
N TYR A 674 -20.27 11.28 12.11
CA TYR A 674 -18.86 11.53 12.40
C TYR A 674 -18.75 12.39 13.66
N THR A 675 -18.02 11.89 14.66
CA THR A 675 -17.77 12.63 15.89
C THR A 675 -16.41 13.30 15.84
N LEU A 676 -16.39 14.63 15.79
CA LEU A 676 -15.18 15.44 15.63
C LEU A 676 -14.79 16.08 16.96
N THR A 677 -13.49 16.11 17.25
CA THR A 677 -12.95 16.83 18.42
C THR A 677 -12.71 18.29 18.05
N LEU A 678 -13.37 19.21 18.75
CA LEU A 678 -13.16 20.65 18.60
C LEU A 678 -12.03 21.15 19.52
N ALA A 679 -11.93 20.59 20.73
CA ALA A 679 -10.82 20.85 21.64
C ALA A 679 -10.67 19.70 22.65
N ASP A 680 -9.47 19.13 22.78
CA ASP A 680 -9.18 18.04 23.72
C ASP A 680 -9.48 18.41 25.18
N GLN A 681 -9.25 19.67 25.56
CA GLN A 681 -9.57 20.22 26.88
C GLN A 681 -9.93 21.70 26.79
N VAL A 682 -11.07 22.09 27.36
CA VAL A 682 -11.44 23.50 27.56
C VAL A 682 -10.78 24.06 28.82
N ASN A 683 -9.47 24.28 28.76
CA ASN A 683 -8.63 24.76 29.87
C ASN A 683 -8.42 26.29 29.88
N TRP A 684 -9.20 27.02 29.10
CA TRP A 684 -9.14 28.49 29.02
C TRP A 684 -10.39 29.11 29.63
N THR A 685 -10.25 30.37 30.07
CA THR A 685 -11.37 31.23 30.43
C THR A 685 -11.56 32.31 29.36
N GLY A 686 -12.81 32.68 29.07
CA GLY A 686 -13.11 33.66 28.02
C GLY A 686 -13.22 33.06 26.61
N TRP A 687 -13.34 33.91 25.59
CA TRP A 687 -13.65 33.50 24.21
C TRP A 687 -12.43 32.96 23.46
N LYS A 688 -12.58 31.78 22.85
CA LYS A 688 -11.61 31.18 21.93
C LYS A 688 -12.35 30.54 20.76
N TYR A 689 -11.82 30.70 19.55
CA TYR A 689 -12.32 29.99 18.38
C TYR A 689 -11.70 28.58 18.34
N VAL A 690 -12.54 27.57 18.11
CA VAL A 690 -12.13 26.17 17.98
C VAL A 690 -12.70 25.62 16.68
N GLU A 691 -11.94 24.76 16.00
CA GLU A 691 -12.35 24.14 14.73
C GLU A 691 -11.90 22.68 14.67
N ALA A 692 -12.61 21.88 13.87
CA ALA A 692 -12.29 20.50 13.56
C ALA A 692 -12.35 20.28 12.04
N THR A 693 -11.44 19.46 11.52
CA THR A 693 -11.43 19.04 10.11
C THR A 693 -12.51 17.97 9.89
N VAL A 694 -13.26 18.12 8.81
CA VAL A 694 -14.19 17.08 8.35
C VAL A 694 -13.37 15.99 7.65
N PRO A 695 -13.53 14.71 8.02
CA PRO A 695 -12.81 13.62 7.37
C PRO A 695 -13.05 13.58 5.87
N GLU A 696 -12.05 13.10 5.11
CA GLU A 696 -12.25 12.78 3.69
C GLU A 696 -13.30 11.66 3.54
N GLY A 697 -13.96 11.60 2.38
CA GLY A 697 -14.99 10.59 2.08
C GLY A 697 -16.41 10.91 2.55
N VAL A 698 -16.61 11.95 3.36
CA VAL A 698 -17.95 12.37 3.82
C VAL A 698 -18.85 12.75 2.63
N ARG A 699 -20.11 12.26 2.63
CA ARG A 699 -21.08 12.54 1.56
C ARG A 699 -21.92 13.80 1.84
N TYR A 700 -21.96 14.73 0.89
CA TYR A 700 -22.74 15.97 1.01
C TYR A 700 -24.18 15.82 0.48
N PRO A 701 -25.16 16.59 1.00
CA PRO A 701 -25.02 17.59 2.06
C PRO A 701 -24.84 16.98 3.45
N VAL A 702 -23.99 17.61 4.26
CA VAL A 702 -23.72 17.22 5.65
C VAL A 702 -24.60 18.04 6.58
N LYS A 703 -25.06 17.45 7.68
CA LYS A 703 -25.90 18.10 8.69
C LYS A 703 -25.20 18.13 10.05
N LEU A 704 -25.23 19.27 10.74
CA LEU A 704 -24.84 19.38 12.13
C LEU A 704 -25.94 18.81 13.03
N TRP A 705 -25.56 17.88 13.90
CA TRP A 705 -26.47 17.27 14.86
C TRP A 705 -26.31 17.82 16.27
N ARG A 706 -25.10 17.86 16.83
CA ARG A 706 -24.89 18.27 18.22
C ARG A 706 -23.47 18.73 18.53
N ILE A 707 -23.34 19.65 19.48
CA ILE A 707 -22.09 20.14 20.08
C ILE A 707 -22.13 19.79 21.57
N TYR A 708 -21.06 19.26 22.15
CA TYR A 708 -21.10 18.78 23.52
C TYR A 708 -19.75 18.74 24.24
N PRO A 709 -19.67 19.19 25.50
CA PRO A 709 -18.63 18.78 26.44
C PRO A 709 -18.87 17.35 26.94
N VAL A 710 -17.79 16.59 27.13
CA VAL A 710 -17.78 15.25 27.71
C VAL A 710 -16.60 15.08 28.68
N GLU A 711 -16.80 14.30 29.74
CA GLU A 711 -15.78 13.88 30.70
C GLU A 711 -15.86 12.36 30.90
N THR A 712 -14.77 11.66 30.58
CA THR A 712 -14.66 10.20 30.66
C THR A 712 -13.84 9.75 31.87
N ASN A 713 -13.07 10.66 32.49
CA ASN A 713 -12.27 10.36 33.66
C ASN A 713 -13.13 10.43 34.92
N LYS A 714 -13.27 9.30 35.59
CA LYS A 714 -14.03 9.18 36.85
C LYS A 714 -13.50 10.06 37.98
N ASN A 715 -12.23 10.46 37.95
CA ASN A 715 -11.59 11.24 39.01
C ASN A 715 -11.88 12.75 38.90
N ASN A 716 -12.28 13.24 37.73
CA ASN A 716 -12.52 14.65 37.50
C ASN A 716 -14.00 14.96 37.71
N GLN A 717 -14.40 15.40 38.90
CA GLN A 717 -15.81 15.65 39.25
C GLN A 717 -16.02 17.15 39.44
N TYR A 718 -16.77 17.79 38.53
CA TYR A 718 -16.97 19.24 38.53
C TYR A 718 -18.29 19.66 37.88
N THR A 719 -18.67 20.91 38.12
CA THR A 719 -19.73 21.61 37.40
C THR A 719 -19.09 22.65 36.50
N GLY A 720 -19.73 22.97 35.38
CA GLY A 720 -19.19 23.91 34.41
C GLY A 720 -20.26 24.56 33.55
N GLN A 721 -19.86 25.56 32.79
CA GLN A 721 -20.71 26.25 31.83
C GLN A 721 -19.90 26.70 30.63
N LEU A 722 -20.37 26.37 29.44
CA LEU A 722 -19.77 26.84 28.19
C LEU A 722 -20.79 27.69 27.45
N VAL A 723 -20.34 28.83 26.91
CA VAL A 723 -21.18 29.65 26.01
C VAL A 723 -20.67 29.46 24.59
N PHE A 724 -21.59 29.12 23.70
CA PHE A 724 -21.33 28.91 22.26
C PHE A 724 -21.85 30.10 21.47
N ASP A 725 -21.06 30.55 20.50
CA ASP A 725 -21.39 31.64 19.59
C ASP A 725 -20.80 31.35 18.19
N ASP A 726 -21.39 31.90 17.12
CA ASP A 726 -20.87 31.91 15.75
C ASP A 726 -20.39 30.52 15.24
N VAL A 727 -21.31 29.56 15.01
CA VAL A 727 -20.98 28.35 14.25
C VAL A 727 -20.67 28.73 12.82
N THR A 728 -19.49 28.35 12.35
CA THR A 728 -19.04 28.58 10.99
C THR A 728 -18.47 27.31 10.38
N VAL A 729 -18.49 27.25 9.06
CA VAL A 729 -17.84 26.22 8.27
C VAL A 729 -16.89 26.85 7.28
N LYS A 730 -15.81 26.12 6.95
CA LYS A 730 -14.91 26.46 5.87
C LYS A 730 -15.17 25.53 4.70
N VAL A 731 -15.55 26.09 3.56
CA VAL A 731 -15.93 25.36 2.36
C VAL A 731 -15.07 25.82 1.19
N PRO A 732 -14.72 24.93 0.26
CA PRO A 732 -14.09 25.35 -0.98
C PRO A 732 -15.11 26.13 -1.82
N THR A 733 -14.60 26.93 -2.76
CA THR A 733 -15.44 27.48 -3.81
C THR A 733 -15.98 26.33 -4.66
N SER A 734 -17.29 26.32 -4.92
CA SER A 734 -17.95 25.25 -5.67
C SER A 734 -17.50 25.26 -7.13
N ILE A 735 -17.19 24.08 -7.67
CA ILE A 735 -16.84 23.88 -9.07
C ILE A 735 -17.87 22.94 -9.68
N ASP A 736 -18.52 23.36 -10.75
CA ASP A 736 -19.33 22.46 -11.55
C ASP A 736 -18.41 21.58 -12.39
N VAL A 737 -18.32 20.30 -12.02
CA VAL A 737 -17.59 19.29 -12.79
C VAL A 737 -18.60 18.59 -13.70
N PRO A 738 -18.35 18.50 -15.02
CA PRO A 738 -19.21 17.73 -15.91
C PRO A 738 -19.32 16.28 -15.44
N GLU A 739 -20.56 15.78 -15.36
CA GLU A 739 -20.82 14.38 -14.99
C GLU A 739 -20.27 13.46 -16.10
N GLN A 740 -19.40 12.53 -15.73
CA GLN A 740 -18.93 11.47 -16.61
C GLN A 740 -19.69 10.20 -16.26
N MET A 741 -20.61 9.77 -17.13
CA MET A 741 -21.22 8.45 -17.01
C MET A 741 -20.15 7.40 -17.28
N LYS A 742 -19.95 6.48 -16.33
CA LYS A 742 -19.05 5.35 -16.52
C LYS A 742 -19.67 4.39 -17.53
N ASP A 743 -18.91 4.00 -18.53
CA ASP A 743 -19.37 2.99 -19.47
C ASP A 743 -19.64 1.66 -18.74
N PRO A 744 -20.79 1.01 -19.03
CA PRO A 744 -21.09 -0.30 -18.45
C PRO A 744 -20.02 -1.34 -18.75
N ASP A 745 -19.55 -2.06 -17.74
CA ASP A 745 -18.67 -3.22 -17.96
C ASP A 745 -19.44 -4.39 -18.56
N SER A 746 -18.88 -5.01 -19.60
CA SER A 746 -19.49 -6.15 -20.31
C SER A 746 -19.66 -7.42 -19.47
N LEU A 747 -19.03 -7.49 -18.29
CA LEU A 747 -19.23 -8.60 -17.34
C LEU A 747 -20.68 -8.67 -16.88
N ILE A 748 -21.33 -7.52 -16.61
CA ILE A 748 -22.74 -7.50 -16.21
C ILE A 748 -23.61 -7.44 -17.46
N ILE A 749 -24.56 -8.38 -17.54
CA ILE A 749 -25.55 -8.39 -18.62
C ILE A 749 -26.48 -7.19 -18.42
N GLN A 750 -26.47 -6.26 -19.37
CA GLN A 750 -27.38 -5.11 -19.34
C GLN A 750 -28.79 -5.45 -19.83
N ASN A 751 -28.87 -6.18 -20.94
CA ASN A 751 -30.11 -6.59 -21.60
C ASN A 751 -30.06 -8.07 -21.99
N GLY A 752 -30.74 -8.95 -21.26
CA GLY A 752 -30.83 -10.38 -21.58
C GLY A 752 -30.65 -11.32 -20.41
N GLU A 753 -30.24 -12.56 -20.71
CA GLU A 753 -29.97 -13.65 -19.76
C GLU A 753 -28.56 -14.20 -19.97
N ILE A 754 -28.07 -14.97 -18.99
CA ILE A 754 -26.83 -15.75 -19.16
C ILE A 754 -26.94 -16.66 -20.39
N GLU A 755 -25.94 -16.58 -21.28
CA GLU A 755 -25.97 -17.29 -22.55
C GLU A 755 -26.01 -18.82 -22.38
N LYS A 756 -26.80 -19.48 -23.24
CA LYS A 756 -26.91 -20.94 -23.26
C LYS A 756 -25.55 -21.59 -23.53
N GLY A 757 -25.19 -22.56 -22.70
CA GLY A 757 -23.91 -23.28 -22.78
C GLY A 757 -22.95 -22.95 -21.64
N ARG A 758 -23.24 -21.91 -20.86
CA ARG A 758 -22.57 -21.59 -19.61
C ARG A 758 -23.19 -22.39 -18.46
N TRP A 759 -22.37 -22.78 -17.48
CA TRP A 759 -22.86 -23.29 -16.20
C TRP A 759 -22.84 -22.17 -15.17
N THR A 760 -23.67 -22.28 -14.12
CA THR A 760 -23.93 -21.14 -13.23
C THR A 760 -23.65 -21.43 -11.76
N PHE A 761 -23.28 -20.39 -11.01
CA PHE A 761 -23.22 -20.39 -9.55
C PHE A 761 -23.78 -19.07 -9.01
N ALA A 762 -24.37 -19.08 -7.81
CA ALA A 762 -24.97 -17.90 -7.20
C ALA A 762 -24.11 -17.37 -6.05
N VAL A 763 -24.17 -16.05 -5.84
CA VAL A 763 -23.52 -15.35 -4.71
C VAL A 763 -24.55 -14.52 -3.96
N LEU A 764 -24.52 -14.62 -2.63
CA LEU A 764 -25.33 -13.85 -1.69
C LEU A 764 -24.41 -13.26 -0.61
N ALA A 765 -24.63 -12.01 -0.21
CA ALA A 765 -23.81 -11.31 0.79
C ALA A 765 -24.65 -10.35 1.66
N ASP A 766 -24.10 -9.93 2.79
CA ASP A 766 -24.58 -8.77 3.57
C ASP A 766 -26.08 -8.83 3.92
N SER A 767 -26.52 -9.98 4.43
CA SER A 767 -27.88 -10.13 4.96
C SER A 767 -28.01 -9.54 6.36
N GLN A 768 -26.97 -9.70 7.19
CA GLN A 768 -26.81 -9.17 8.54
C GLN A 768 -28.07 -9.29 9.40
N PHE A 769 -28.58 -10.51 9.58
CA PHE A 769 -29.67 -10.76 10.53
C PHE A 769 -29.16 -11.17 11.91
N VAL A 770 -30.06 -11.10 12.91
CA VAL A 770 -29.80 -11.54 14.29
C VAL A 770 -30.89 -12.47 14.80
N ALA A 771 -30.52 -13.46 15.61
CA ALA A 771 -31.42 -14.40 16.26
C ALA A 771 -32.40 -13.73 17.23
N LYS A 772 -32.01 -12.57 17.78
CA LYS A 772 -32.88 -11.75 18.62
C LYS A 772 -34.10 -11.20 17.87
N SER A 773 -34.09 -11.19 16.54
CA SER A 773 -35.18 -10.68 15.69
C SER A 773 -35.40 -11.61 14.48
N PRO A 774 -35.86 -12.86 14.71
CA PRO A 774 -35.91 -13.91 13.69
C PRO A 774 -37.00 -13.67 12.63
N ASN A 775 -37.86 -12.66 12.82
CA ASN A 775 -38.90 -12.26 11.87
C ASN A 775 -38.64 -10.87 11.26
N SER A 776 -37.40 -10.37 11.36
CA SER A 776 -36.98 -9.08 10.80
C SER A 776 -37.10 -9.02 9.28
N SER A 777 -37.07 -7.80 8.72
CA SER A 777 -37.05 -7.61 7.27
C SER A 777 -35.84 -8.28 6.63
N GLN A 778 -34.68 -8.23 7.28
CA GLN A 778 -33.43 -8.90 6.86
C GLN A 778 -33.63 -10.40 6.69
N VAL A 779 -34.17 -11.10 7.70
CA VAL A 779 -34.42 -12.55 7.62
C VAL A 779 -35.38 -12.88 6.47
N GLN A 780 -36.44 -12.08 6.29
CA GLN A 780 -37.39 -12.31 5.20
C GLN A 780 -36.74 -12.12 3.82
N MET A 781 -35.86 -11.13 3.66
CA MET A 781 -35.14 -10.89 2.41
C MET A 781 -34.11 -11.99 2.12
N ALA A 782 -33.37 -12.43 3.14
CA ALA A 782 -32.46 -13.56 3.02
C ALA A 782 -33.22 -14.82 2.56
N ARG A 783 -34.34 -15.16 3.20
CA ARG A 783 -35.18 -16.30 2.81
C ARG A 783 -35.73 -16.18 1.39
N GLU A 784 -36.22 -15.01 1.01
CA GLU A 784 -36.71 -14.76 -0.35
C GLU A 784 -35.60 -14.94 -1.39
N SER A 785 -34.41 -14.37 -1.14
CA SER A 785 -33.24 -14.52 -2.01
C SER A 785 -32.85 -15.99 -2.16
N LEU A 786 -32.78 -16.75 -1.06
CA LEU A 786 -32.47 -18.18 -1.09
C LEU A 786 -33.48 -18.99 -1.90
N ARG A 787 -34.78 -18.67 -1.81
CA ARG A 787 -35.83 -19.32 -2.62
C ARG A 787 -35.68 -19.01 -4.11
N GLN A 788 -35.39 -17.75 -4.45
CA GLN A 788 -35.14 -17.33 -5.83
C GLN A 788 -33.90 -18.05 -6.40
N ILE A 789 -32.81 -18.09 -5.64
CA ILE A 789 -31.58 -18.81 -5.99
C ILE A 789 -31.86 -20.30 -6.23
N VAL A 790 -32.56 -20.97 -5.31
CA VAL A 790 -32.94 -22.38 -5.47
C VAL A 790 -33.81 -22.59 -6.71
N SER A 791 -34.72 -21.66 -7.01
CA SER A 791 -35.57 -21.71 -8.21
C SER A 791 -34.77 -21.51 -9.50
N ALA A 792 -33.72 -20.67 -9.47
CA ALA A 792 -32.81 -20.46 -10.59
C ALA A 792 -31.87 -21.66 -10.83
N ASN A 793 -31.78 -22.59 -9.87
CA ASN A 793 -31.07 -23.86 -9.96
C ASN A 793 -29.59 -23.74 -10.45
N PRO A 794 -28.74 -22.94 -9.76
CA PRO A 794 -27.30 -22.94 -10.00
C PRO A 794 -26.65 -24.28 -9.61
N GLU A 795 -25.37 -24.47 -9.93
CA GLU A 795 -24.62 -25.66 -9.51
C GLU A 795 -24.24 -25.62 -8.01
N PHE A 796 -24.08 -24.43 -7.43
CA PHE A 796 -23.84 -24.19 -6.01
C PHE A 796 -24.10 -22.73 -5.63
N LEU A 797 -24.18 -22.47 -4.32
CA LEU A 797 -24.32 -21.15 -3.71
C LEU A 797 -23.06 -20.80 -2.90
N VAL A 798 -22.56 -19.57 -3.06
CA VAL A 798 -21.57 -18.98 -2.17
C VAL A 798 -22.21 -17.90 -1.31
N ILE A 799 -22.04 -18.00 0.01
CA ILE A 799 -22.36 -16.93 0.96
C ILE A 799 -21.07 -16.17 1.22
N ASN A 800 -20.98 -14.94 0.72
CA ASN A 800 -19.77 -14.11 0.73
C ASN A 800 -19.74 -13.19 1.96
N GLY A 801 -19.81 -13.77 3.16
CA GLY A 801 -19.75 -13.07 4.44
C GLY A 801 -21.00 -12.27 4.83
N ASP A 802 -21.01 -11.85 6.10
CA ASP A 802 -22.04 -11.01 6.73
C ASP A 802 -23.47 -11.55 6.57
N LEU A 803 -23.64 -12.86 6.75
CA LEU A 803 -24.97 -13.46 6.80
C LEU A 803 -25.65 -13.08 8.13
N VAL A 804 -24.88 -13.11 9.22
CA VAL A 804 -25.30 -12.69 10.56
C VAL A 804 -24.72 -11.30 10.89
N ASP A 805 -25.25 -10.62 11.91
CA ASP A 805 -24.79 -9.26 12.29
C ASP A 805 -23.92 -9.24 13.55
N THR A 806 -24.15 -10.15 14.52
CA THR A 806 -23.53 -10.06 15.87
C THR A 806 -22.64 -11.23 16.29
N ALA A 807 -22.50 -12.27 15.46
CA ALA A 807 -21.65 -13.44 15.69
C ALA A 807 -21.88 -14.19 17.03
N TRP A 808 -23.06 -14.08 17.64
CA TRP A 808 -23.39 -14.93 18.78
C TRP A 808 -23.79 -16.32 18.30
N GLU A 809 -23.60 -17.34 19.14
CA GLU A 809 -23.92 -18.74 18.83
C GLU A 809 -25.34 -18.88 18.27
N GLU A 810 -26.32 -18.19 18.88
CA GLU A 810 -27.71 -18.23 18.45
C GLU A 810 -27.93 -17.66 17.03
N ASP A 811 -27.10 -16.69 16.62
CA ASP A 811 -27.18 -16.14 15.25
C ASP A 811 -26.79 -17.19 14.21
N PHE A 812 -25.77 -18.01 14.50
CA PHE A 812 -25.32 -19.09 13.63
C PHE A 812 -26.28 -20.27 13.63
N GLU A 813 -26.89 -20.61 14.77
CA GLU A 813 -27.99 -21.58 14.82
C GLU A 813 -29.17 -21.16 13.94
N LEU A 814 -29.57 -19.88 14.00
CA LEU A 814 -30.62 -19.35 13.13
C LEU A 814 -30.19 -19.39 11.65
N ALA A 815 -28.94 -19.07 11.35
CA ALA A 815 -28.41 -19.13 10.00
C ALA A 815 -28.45 -20.56 9.44
N GLU A 816 -27.97 -21.55 10.19
CA GLU A 816 -28.04 -22.97 9.84
C GLU A 816 -29.49 -23.41 9.60
N GLN A 817 -30.41 -23.02 10.49
CA GLN A 817 -31.83 -23.31 10.34
C GLN A 817 -32.39 -22.74 9.03
N ILE A 818 -32.13 -21.46 8.73
CA ILE A 818 -32.61 -20.81 7.49
C ILE A 818 -32.06 -21.52 6.26
N LEU A 819 -30.76 -21.81 6.23
CA LEU A 819 -30.11 -22.47 5.10
C LEU A 819 -30.67 -23.89 4.89
N GLN A 820 -30.90 -24.65 5.96
CA GLN A 820 -31.50 -25.97 5.87
C GLN A 820 -32.96 -25.94 5.39
N GLU A 821 -33.74 -24.96 5.83
CA GLU A 821 -35.16 -24.85 5.46
C GLU A 821 -35.36 -24.42 4.00
N GLU A 822 -34.60 -23.42 3.53
CA GLU A 822 -34.79 -22.85 2.20
C GLU A 822 -33.99 -23.62 1.13
N VAL A 823 -32.73 -23.95 1.43
CA VAL A 823 -31.80 -24.62 0.50
C VAL A 823 -31.80 -26.14 0.72
N GLY A 824 -31.45 -26.59 1.93
CA GLY A 824 -31.28 -28.02 2.26
C GLY A 824 -30.32 -28.72 1.29
N ASP A 825 -30.62 -29.97 0.91
CA ASP A 825 -29.75 -30.78 0.03
C ASP A 825 -29.87 -30.42 -1.47
N LYS A 826 -30.58 -29.34 -1.82
CA LYS A 826 -30.83 -28.98 -3.23
C LYS A 826 -29.58 -28.41 -3.91
N LEU A 827 -28.74 -27.70 -3.16
CA LEU A 827 -27.54 -27.03 -3.64
C LEU A 827 -26.40 -27.19 -2.63
N PRO A 828 -25.15 -27.42 -3.07
CA PRO A 828 -23.97 -27.22 -2.23
C PRO A 828 -23.85 -25.75 -1.80
N ILE A 829 -23.46 -25.52 -0.55
CA ILE A 829 -23.25 -24.18 0.02
C ILE A 829 -21.79 -24.05 0.45
N TYR A 830 -21.15 -22.97 0.01
CA TYR A 830 -19.83 -22.54 0.47
C TYR A 830 -19.99 -21.23 1.23
N TYR A 831 -19.66 -21.19 2.52
CA TYR A 831 -19.85 -20.02 3.35
C TYR A 831 -18.50 -19.53 3.90
N ILE A 832 -18.05 -18.36 3.44
CA ILE A 832 -16.86 -17.69 3.98
C ILE A 832 -17.27 -16.52 4.89
N PRO A 833 -16.50 -16.24 5.96
CA PRO A 833 -16.85 -15.21 6.93
C PRO A 833 -16.47 -13.80 6.46
N GLY A 834 -17.33 -12.84 6.79
CA GLY A 834 -17.09 -11.41 6.82
C GLY A 834 -16.76 -10.90 8.22
N ASN A 835 -16.71 -9.59 8.40
CA ASN A 835 -16.38 -9.02 9.71
C ASN A 835 -17.52 -9.20 10.70
N HIS A 836 -18.78 -9.34 10.26
CA HIS A 836 -19.89 -9.58 11.16
C HIS A 836 -19.94 -11.00 11.73
N GLU A 837 -19.18 -11.94 11.17
CA GLU A 837 -18.98 -13.28 11.73
C GLU A 837 -17.96 -13.32 12.90
N ILE A 838 -17.27 -12.21 13.19
CA ILE A 838 -16.39 -12.07 14.36
C ILE A 838 -16.81 -10.98 15.35
N MET A 839 -17.88 -10.20 15.06
CA MET A 839 -18.26 -8.99 15.81
C MET A 839 -18.47 -9.21 17.31
N GLY A 840 -19.05 -10.34 17.71
CA GLY A 840 -19.31 -10.69 19.10
C GLY A 840 -18.03 -11.03 19.87
N PRO A 841 -17.48 -12.25 19.72
CA PRO A 841 -16.32 -12.71 20.48
C PRO A 841 -14.98 -12.11 20.03
N GLY A 842 -14.92 -11.48 18.84
CA GLY A 842 -13.67 -11.03 18.21
C GLY A 842 -12.86 -12.15 17.56
N THR A 843 -13.40 -13.36 17.49
CA THR A 843 -12.79 -14.57 16.90
C THR A 843 -13.81 -15.32 16.05
N LEU A 844 -13.36 -16.26 15.22
CA LEU A 844 -14.23 -17.14 14.44
C LEU A 844 -14.67 -18.40 15.21
N ASP A 845 -14.46 -18.48 16.53
CA ASP A 845 -14.69 -19.71 17.28
C ASP A 845 -16.15 -20.19 17.16
N ASN A 846 -17.12 -19.28 17.33
CA ASN A 846 -18.55 -19.59 17.18
C ASN A 846 -18.92 -19.98 15.74
N PHE A 847 -18.32 -19.32 14.74
CA PHE A 847 -18.52 -19.66 13.34
C PHE A 847 -18.02 -21.08 13.05
N LEU A 848 -16.81 -21.41 13.52
CA LEU A 848 -16.15 -22.69 13.28
C LEU A 848 -16.77 -23.86 14.06
N GLU A 849 -17.55 -23.58 15.10
CA GLU A 849 -18.33 -24.59 15.82
C GLU A 849 -19.51 -25.11 14.97
N VAL A 850 -20.13 -24.24 14.16
CA VAL A 850 -21.24 -24.59 13.27
C VAL A 850 -20.73 -24.97 11.87
N TYR A 851 -19.75 -24.24 11.34
CA TYR A 851 -19.21 -24.43 10.00
C TYR A 851 -17.75 -24.90 10.06
N GLU A 852 -17.47 -26.12 9.60
CA GLU A 852 -16.12 -26.72 9.73
C GLU A 852 -15.01 -25.96 9.00
N ASN A 853 -15.34 -25.13 8.01
CA ASN A 853 -14.37 -24.43 7.15
C ASN A 853 -14.73 -22.95 7.03
N ASN A 854 -13.72 -22.08 7.09
CA ASN A 854 -13.82 -20.64 6.82
C ASN A 854 -13.24 -20.26 5.44
N ARG A 855 -12.64 -21.22 4.72
CA ARG A 855 -11.95 -21.05 3.44
C ARG A 855 -12.11 -22.31 2.60
N TYR A 856 -12.06 -22.16 1.29
CA TYR A 856 -12.24 -23.28 0.35
C TYR A 856 -11.31 -23.18 -0.85
N SER A 857 -10.87 -24.32 -1.36
CA SER A 857 -10.17 -24.42 -2.65
C SER A 857 -10.64 -25.67 -3.38
N PHE A 858 -11.28 -25.51 -4.55
CA PHE A 858 -11.83 -26.63 -5.31
C PHE A 858 -11.93 -26.31 -6.80
N ASP A 859 -11.94 -27.35 -7.64
CA ASP A 859 -12.13 -27.22 -9.08
C ASP A 859 -13.56 -27.62 -9.46
N HIS A 860 -14.24 -26.78 -10.23
CA HIS A 860 -15.56 -27.06 -10.79
C HIS A 860 -15.55 -26.78 -12.30
N LYS A 861 -15.80 -27.82 -13.12
CA LYS A 861 -15.89 -27.75 -14.60
C LYS A 861 -14.78 -26.92 -15.26
N GLY A 862 -13.54 -27.11 -14.81
CA GLY A 862 -12.37 -26.43 -15.36
C GLY A 862 -12.11 -25.03 -14.77
N THR A 863 -12.83 -24.59 -13.75
CA THR A 863 -12.54 -23.36 -13.01
C THR A 863 -12.11 -23.68 -11.59
N ARG A 864 -10.99 -23.11 -11.14
CA ARG A 864 -10.54 -23.21 -9.75
C ARG A 864 -11.13 -22.08 -8.92
N PHE A 865 -11.85 -22.45 -7.87
CA PHE A 865 -12.38 -21.54 -6.87
C PHE A 865 -11.44 -21.48 -5.68
N ILE A 866 -11.13 -20.27 -5.21
CA ILE A 866 -10.32 -20.01 -4.02
C ILE A 866 -11.08 -18.98 -3.17
N LEU A 867 -11.68 -19.43 -2.08
CA LEU A 867 -12.50 -18.60 -1.19
C LEU A 867 -11.70 -18.32 0.08
N LEU A 868 -11.49 -17.04 0.37
CA LEU A 868 -10.56 -16.53 1.39
C LEU A 868 -11.30 -15.93 2.59
N ASP A 869 -10.62 -15.94 3.74
CA ASP A 869 -11.12 -15.36 4.98
C ASP A 869 -10.52 -13.95 5.13
N SER A 870 -11.41 -12.97 5.06
CA SER A 870 -11.08 -11.55 5.26
C SER A 870 -11.79 -10.96 6.48
N SER A 871 -12.30 -11.79 7.41
CA SER A 871 -13.14 -11.36 8.55
C SER A 871 -12.53 -10.24 9.40
N THR A 872 -11.21 -10.14 9.50
CA THR A 872 -10.54 -9.06 10.23
C THR A 872 -10.29 -7.78 9.41
N GLY A 873 -10.78 -7.73 8.17
CA GLY A 873 -10.48 -6.66 7.20
C GLY A 873 -9.08 -6.78 6.57
N SER A 874 -8.39 -7.90 6.77
CA SER A 874 -7.06 -8.20 6.19
C SER A 874 -6.84 -9.72 6.15
N PHE A 875 -6.21 -10.21 5.08
CA PHE A 875 -5.87 -11.64 4.97
C PHE A 875 -4.76 -12.02 5.95
N ARG A 876 -3.80 -11.12 6.21
CA ARG A 876 -2.68 -11.31 7.14
C ARG A 876 -3.16 -11.50 8.57
N THR A 877 -4.08 -10.65 9.04
CA THR A 877 -4.57 -10.72 10.43
C THR A 877 -5.63 -11.79 10.63
N SER A 878 -6.33 -12.21 9.58
CA SER A 878 -7.21 -13.39 9.62
C SER A 878 -6.38 -14.68 9.68
N ASP A 879 -5.52 -14.92 8.67
CA ASP A 879 -4.53 -16.01 8.65
C ASP A 879 -3.54 -15.79 7.49
N PHE A 880 -2.31 -15.38 7.79
CA PHE A 880 -1.28 -15.17 6.77
C PHE A 880 -0.99 -16.39 5.89
N GLN A 881 -1.18 -17.63 6.38
CA GLN A 881 -0.94 -18.84 5.59
C GLN A 881 -1.82 -18.90 4.34
N GLN A 882 -2.99 -18.25 4.36
CA GLN A 882 -3.91 -18.20 3.22
C GLN A 882 -3.33 -17.50 1.99
N LEU A 883 -2.50 -16.48 2.18
CA LEU A 883 -1.87 -15.77 1.06
C LEU A 883 -0.80 -16.62 0.38
N LEU A 884 -0.11 -17.46 1.16
CA LEU A 884 0.87 -18.42 0.64
C LEU A 884 0.16 -19.54 -0.13
N ASP A 885 -0.96 -20.02 0.40
CA ASP A 885 -1.77 -21.06 -0.23
C ASP A 885 -2.43 -20.54 -1.51
N LEU A 886 -2.90 -19.29 -1.52
CA LEU A 886 -3.39 -18.59 -2.71
C LEU A 886 -2.32 -18.53 -3.80
N LYS A 887 -1.11 -18.02 -3.49
CA LYS A 887 -0.02 -17.94 -4.46
C LYS A 887 0.31 -19.31 -5.04
N LYS A 888 0.42 -20.32 -4.18
CA LYS A 888 0.64 -21.71 -4.61
C LYS A 888 -0.49 -22.22 -5.52
N ALA A 889 -1.74 -22.03 -5.14
CA ALA A 889 -2.90 -22.49 -5.89
C ALA A 889 -2.99 -21.85 -7.28
N LEU A 890 -2.63 -20.56 -7.39
CA LEU A 890 -2.54 -19.84 -8.66
C LEU A 890 -1.38 -20.37 -9.52
N THR A 891 -0.18 -20.55 -8.96
CA THR A 891 0.96 -21.13 -9.69
C THR A 891 0.65 -22.54 -10.22
N GLU A 892 -0.03 -23.37 -9.42
CA GLU A 892 -0.47 -24.70 -9.83
C GLU A 892 -1.54 -24.62 -10.92
N ALA A 893 -2.55 -23.78 -10.74
CA ALA A 893 -3.61 -23.54 -11.73
C ALA A 893 -3.06 -23.03 -13.06
N ALA A 894 -2.01 -22.20 -13.06
CA ALA A 894 -1.40 -21.70 -14.27
C ALA A 894 -0.83 -22.84 -15.13
N LYS A 895 -0.24 -23.85 -14.49
CA LYS A 895 0.41 -25.00 -15.15
C LYS A 895 -0.55 -26.15 -15.46
N ASP A 896 -1.66 -26.27 -14.74
CA ASP A 896 -2.62 -27.37 -14.91
C ASP A 896 -3.47 -27.18 -16.18
N PRO A 897 -3.38 -28.07 -17.19
CA PRO A 897 -4.18 -27.96 -18.40
C PRO A 897 -5.68 -28.20 -18.17
N ASN A 898 -6.09 -28.81 -17.05
CA ASN A 898 -7.51 -29.01 -16.72
C ASN A 898 -8.16 -27.75 -16.15
N VAL A 899 -7.37 -26.87 -15.55
CA VAL A 899 -7.82 -25.55 -15.07
C VAL A 899 -7.74 -24.55 -16.21
N LYS A 900 -8.86 -23.91 -16.52
CA LYS A 900 -9.05 -22.93 -17.59
C LYS A 900 -9.16 -21.52 -17.06
N ASN A 901 -9.78 -21.36 -15.89
CA ASN A 901 -10.04 -20.09 -15.23
C ASN A 901 -9.84 -20.21 -13.72
N VAL A 902 -9.67 -19.07 -13.04
CA VAL A 902 -9.67 -18.96 -11.57
C VAL A 902 -10.70 -17.93 -11.12
N VAL A 903 -11.39 -18.22 -10.03
CA VAL A 903 -12.27 -17.28 -9.32
C VAL A 903 -11.81 -17.20 -7.88
N VAL A 904 -11.43 -16.01 -7.44
CA VAL A 904 -11.06 -15.73 -6.06
C VAL A 904 -12.18 -14.93 -5.41
N MET A 905 -12.58 -15.28 -4.19
CA MET A 905 -13.60 -14.52 -3.46
C MET A 905 -13.14 -14.25 -2.04
N ALA A 906 -13.51 -13.08 -1.53
CA ALA A 906 -13.39 -12.72 -0.12
C ALA A 906 -14.53 -11.76 0.23
N HIS A 907 -14.90 -11.67 1.50
CA HIS A 907 -15.93 -10.71 1.91
C HIS A 907 -15.52 -9.26 1.65
N HIS A 908 -14.33 -8.83 2.10
CA HIS A 908 -13.85 -7.48 1.85
C HIS A 908 -13.27 -7.35 0.43
N PRO A 909 -13.73 -6.37 -0.37
CA PRO A 909 -13.17 -6.11 -1.68
C PRO A 909 -11.77 -5.50 -1.62
N THR A 910 -10.98 -5.72 -2.67
CA THR A 910 -9.70 -5.01 -2.83
C THR A 910 -9.92 -3.52 -3.07
N ARG A 911 -11.04 -3.10 -3.65
CA ARG A 911 -11.36 -1.71 -3.98
C ARG A 911 -12.81 -1.43 -3.64
N ASP A 912 -13.03 -0.47 -2.76
CA ASP A 912 -14.37 0.03 -2.47
C ASP A 912 -14.70 1.08 -3.53
N PRO A 913 -15.79 0.92 -4.31
CA PRO A 913 -16.17 1.87 -5.35
C PRO A 913 -16.64 3.22 -4.79
N LEU A 914 -17.00 3.28 -3.50
CA LEU A 914 -17.51 4.49 -2.87
C LEU A 914 -16.37 5.49 -2.58
N PRO A 915 -16.67 6.80 -2.53
CA PRO A 915 -15.68 7.83 -2.18
C PRO A 915 -15.04 7.67 -0.79
N THR A 916 -15.76 7.04 0.15
CA THR A 916 -15.29 6.82 1.53
C THR A 916 -14.15 5.82 1.63
N LYS A 917 -14.09 4.83 0.73
CA LYS A 917 -13.12 3.73 0.77
C LYS A 917 -13.10 2.96 2.10
N ASN A 918 -14.21 2.96 2.84
CA ASN A 918 -14.31 2.38 4.18
C ASN A 918 -14.57 0.87 4.15
N SER A 919 -15.03 0.34 3.02
CA SER A 919 -15.48 -1.04 2.89
C SER A 919 -14.51 -1.91 2.11
N GLN A 920 -13.24 -1.54 1.98
CA GLN A 920 -12.21 -2.35 1.34
C GLN A 920 -11.24 -2.95 2.36
N LEU A 921 -10.40 -3.89 1.92
CA LEU A 921 -9.28 -4.37 2.71
C LEU A 921 -8.46 -3.19 3.28
N SER A 922 -8.19 -3.29 4.58
CA SER A 922 -7.57 -2.22 5.37
C SER A 922 -6.12 -1.93 4.98
N ASP A 923 -5.38 -2.95 4.57
CA ASP A 923 -4.01 -2.83 4.04
C ASP A 923 -4.03 -2.74 2.51
N ARG A 924 -3.68 -1.56 1.98
CA ARG A 924 -3.65 -1.29 0.54
C ARG A 924 -2.54 -2.04 -0.18
N LYS A 925 -1.40 -2.28 0.47
CA LYS A 925 -0.31 -3.06 -0.14
C LYS A 925 -0.70 -4.53 -0.22
N GLU A 926 -1.42 -5.04 0.78
CA GLU A 926 -1.99 -6.39 0.73
C GLU A 926 -3.00 -6.54 -0.42
N SER A 927 -3.84 -5.52 -0.63
CA SER A 927 -4.75 -5.47 -1.78
C SER A 927 -4.00 -5.49 -3.11
N ASN A 928 -2.96 -4.65 -3.24
CA ASN A 928 -2.13 -4.60 -4.45
C ASN A 928 -1.38 -5.93 -4.70
N LEU A 929 -1.00 -6.65 -3.65
CA LEU A 929 -0.35 -7.96 -3.76
C LEU A 929 -1.30 -9.03 -4.32
N LEU A 930 -2.56 -9.04 -3.87
CA LEU A 930 -3.60 -9.89 -4.46
C LEU A 930 -3.84 -9.52 -5.93
N GLU A 931 -3.93 -8.22 -6.23
CA GLU A 931 -4.09 -7.74 -7.61
C GLU A 931 -2.92 -8.18 -8.51
N LEU A 932 -1.71 -8.11 -7.99
CA LEU A 932 -0.50 -8.60 -8.65
C LEU A 932 -0.56 -10.10 -8.89
N PHE A 933 -0.95 -10.92 -7.90
CA PHE A 933 -1.04 -12.37 -8.06
C PHE A 933 -2.02 -12.80 -9.16
N LEU A 934 -3.19 -12.15 -9.24
CA LEU A 934 -4.16 -12.44 -10.29
C LEU A 934 -3.67 -11.97 -11.67
N THR A 935 -3.00 -10.83 -11.72
CA THR A 935 -2.38 -10.31 -12.94
C THR A 935 -1.26 -11.22 -13.44
N GLU A 936 -0.36 -11.64 -12.55
CA GLU A 936 0.73 -12.59 -12.83
C GLU A 936 0.19 -13.96 -13.25
N PHE A 937 -0.88 -14.44 -12.61
CA PHE A 937 -1.56 -15.67 -13.03
C PHE A 937 -2.00 -15.58 -14.49
N ARG A 938 -2.66 -14.50 -14.90
CA ARG A 938 -3.08 -14.31 -16.31
C ARG A 938 -1.86 -14.32 -17.24
N GLN A 939 -0.80 -13.60 -16.88
CA GLN A 939 0.40 -13.50 -17.71
C GLN A 939 1.12 -14.85 -17.87
N THR A 940 1.33 -15.57 -16.77
CA THR A 940 2.13 -16.81 -16.72
C THR A 940 1.35 -18.03 -17.22
N SER A 941 0.03 -18.05 -17.07
CA SER A 941 -0.85 -19.09 -17.61
C SER A 941 -1.08 -18.99 -19.12
N GLY A 942 -0.56 -17.92 -19.74
CA GLY A 942 -0.79 -17.62 -21.14
C GLY A 942 -2.14 -16.98 -21.42
N GLY A 943 -2.89 -16.50 -20.43
CA GLY A 943 -4.13 -15.75 -20.62
C GLY A 943 -5.40 -16.41 -20.05
N LYS A 944 -5.28 -17.39 -19.15
CA LYS A 944 -6.46 -17.99 -18.47
C LYS A 944 -7.32 -16.93 -17.78
N GLY A 945 -8.63 -17.15 -17.72
CA GLY A 945 -9.55 -16.23 -17.06
C GLY A 945 -9.26 -16.09 -15.56
N ALA A 946 -9.39 -14.88 -15.03
CA ALA A 946 -9.28 -14.60 -13.60
C ALA A 946 -10.36 -13.59 -13.19
N LEU A 947 -10.98 -13.78 -12.04
CA LEU A 947 -12.00 -12.91 -11.47
C LEU A 947 -11.79 -12.81 -9.96
N PHE A 948 -11.99 -11.63 -9.40
CA PHE A 948 -12.17 -11.44 -7.97
C PHE A 948 -13.60 -10.98 -7.64
N ILE A 949 -14.19 -11.53 -6.58
CA ILE A 949 -15.52 -11.15 -6.08
C ILE A 949 -15.43 -10.73 -4.61
N GLY A 950 -15.91 -9.52 -4.32
CA GLY A 950 -16.05 -8.93 -2.98
C GLY A 950 -17.51 -8.60 -2.62
N GLY A 951 -17.80 -8.38 -1.35
CA GLY A 951 -19.06 -7.85 -0.82
C GLY A 951 -18.83 -6.57 -0.01
N HIS A 952 -19.48 -6.42 1.15
CA HIS A 952 -19.20 -5.44 2.22
C HIS A 952 -19.45 -3.95 1.90
N ALA A 953 -19.21 -3.50 0.67
CA ALA A 953 -19.45 -2.10 0.27
C ALA A 953 -20.93 -1.81 -0.02
N HIS A 954 -21.78 -2.84 0.03
CA HIS A 954 -23.22 -2.76 -0.18
C HIS A 954 -23.62 -1.98 -1.44
N THR A 955 -22.88 -2.19 -2.53
CA THR A 955 -23.14 -1.58 -3.82
C THR A 955 -22.57 -2.47 -4.92
N VAL A 956 -23.32 -2.65 -6.00
CA VAL A 956 -22.85 -3.42 -7.15
C VAL A 956 -21.88 -2.59 -7.97
N SER A 957 -20.70 -3.12 -8.24
CA SER A 957 -19.73 -2.45 -9.14
C SER A 957 -18.77 -3.43 -9.79
N VAL A 958 -18.24 -3.06 -10.96
CA VAL A 958 -17.15 -3.77 -11.62
C VAL A 958 -16.03 -2.78 -11.94
N GLU A 959 -14.80 -3.15 -11.63
CA GLU A 959 -13.57 -2.47 -12.04
C GLU A 959 -12.62 -3.49 -12.66
N ARG A 960 -12.03 -3.17 -13.80
CA ARG A 960 -10.95 -3.98 -14.38
C ARG A 960 -9.61 -3.37 -14.01
N VAL A 961 -8.74 -4.18 -13.41
CA VAL A 961 -7.38 -3.81 -13.03
C VAL A 961 -6.41 -4.77 -13.70
N GLU A 962 -5.59 -4.24 -14.61
CA GLU A 962 -4.52 -5.01 -15.26
C GLU A 962 -5.02 -6.30 -15.95
N GLY A 963 -6.20 -6.22 -16.57
CA GLY A 963 -6.87 -7.31 -17.25
C GLY A 963 -7.82 -8.12 -16.37
N VAL A 964 -7.79 -7.99 -15.05
CA VAL A 964 -8.63 -8.79 -14.14
C VAL A 964 -9.87 -8.00 -13.72
N PRO A 965 -11.11 -8.50 -13.92
CA PRO A 965 -12.30 -7.94 -13.32
C PRO A 965 -12.34 -8.18 -11.79
N TYR A 966 -12.69 -7.12 -11.06
CA TYR A 966 -13.01 -7.10 -9.64
C TYR A 966 -14.46 -6.66 -9.52
N MET A 967 -15.32 -7.56 -9.08
CA MET A 967 -16.74 -7.29 -8.88
C MET A 967 -17.04 -7.18 -7.39
N VAL A 968 -17.76 -6.12 -7.01
CA VAL A 968 -18.40 -6.02 -5.70
C VAL A 968 -19.88 -6.37 -5.89
N VAL A 969 -20.37 -7.36 -5.13
CA VAL A 969 -21.80 -7.69 -5.07
C VAL A 969 -22.51 -6.80 -4.05
N GLY A 970 -23.78 -6.53 -4.29
CA GLY A 970 -24.67 -5.77 -3.42
C GLY A 970 -25.24 -6.61 -2.27
N PRO A 971 -25.98 -5.95 -1.35
CA PRO A 971 -26.46 -6.60 -0.14
C PRO A 971 -27.79 -7.32 -0.36
N SER A 972 -28.00 -8.44 0.33
CA SER A 972 -29.29 -9.17 0.32
C SER A 972 -30.15 -8.90 1.57
N GLY A 973 -29.78 -7.94 2.42
CA GLY A 973 -30.59 -7.57 3.59
C GLY A 973 -30.20 -6.27 4.28
N LYS A 974 -28.91 -5.94 4.35
CA LYS A 974 -28.43 -4.70 4.95
C LYS A 974 -28.59 -3.51 4.01
N ALA A 975 -28.96 -2.35 4.56
CA ALA A 975 -29.20 -1.14 3.79
C ALA A 975 -28.00 -0.78 2.89
N PRO A 976 -28.22 -0.48 1.60
CA PRO A 976 -27.16 -0.10 0.67
C PRO A 976 -26.41 1.16 1.09
N TYR A 977 -25.09 1.17 0.84
CA TYR A 977 -24.26 2.36 1.04
C TYR A 977 -24.16 3.20 -0.24
N GLY A 978 -24.21 2.57 -1.42
CA GLY A 978 -24.22 3.27 -2.71
C GLY A 978 -25.50 4.08 -2.96
N SER A 979 -25.47 5.00 -3.92
CA SER A 979 -26.72 5.60 -4.41
C SER A 979 -27.50 4.58 -5.24
N ALA A 980 -28.82 4.72 -5.23
CA ALA A 980 -29.74 3.80 -5.90
C ALA A 980 -29.43 3.64 -7.41
N ASP A 981 -29.02 4.72 -8.06
CA ASP A 981 -28.63 4.78 -9.48
C ASP A 981 -27.22 4.28 -9.78
N ALA A 982 -26.40 3.98 -8.76
CA ALA A 982 -25.01 3.53 -8.90
C ALA A 982 -24.74 2.20 -8.18
N GLY A 983 -25.71 1.28 -8.22
CA GLY A 983 -25.58 -0.07 -7.66
C GLY A 983 -26.03 -0.24 -6.20
N GLY A 984 -26.53 0.83 -5.56
CA GLY A 984 -27.02 0.80 -4.18
C GLY A 984 -28.46 0.30 -4.05
N PHE A 985 -28.70 -0.99 -4.30
CA PHE A 985 -30.00 -1.64 -4.16
C PHE A 985 -29.82 -3.09 -3.64
N TYR A 986 -30.90 -3.70 -3.14
CA TYR A 986 -30.86 -5.07 -2.62
C TYR A 986 -30.88 -6.11 -3.73
N GLU A 987 -29.98 -7.10 -3.71
CA GLU A 987 -29.85 -8.06 -4.81
C GLU A 987 -29.20 -9.38 -4.39
N TRP A 988 -29.20 -10.34 -5.32
CA TRP A 988 -28.30 -11.50 -5.33
C TRP A 988 -27.78 -11.70 -6.77
N THR A 989 -26.54 -12.16 -6.93
CA THR A 989 -25.90 -12.21 -8.25
C THR A 989 -25.75 -13.66 -8.72
N MET A 990 -26.15 -13.92 -9.97
CA MET A 990 -25.87 -15.17 -10.69
C MET A 990 -24.66 -14.97 -11.61
N PHE A 991 -23.73 -15.91 -11.61
CA PHE A 991 -22.58 -15.92 -12.51
C PHE A 991 -22.68 -17.07 -13.51
N GLY A 992 -22.33 -16.82 -14.77
CA GLY A 992 -22.29 -17.79 -15.86
C GLY A 992 -20.89 -17.96 -16.43
N ILE A 993 -20.32 -19.16 -16.31
CA ILE A 993 -18.96 -19.47 -16.77
C ILE A 993 -18.99 -20.28 -18.05
N ASP A 994 -18.23 -19.82 -19.04
CA ASP A 994 -17.81 -20.62 -20.20
C ASP A 994 -16.60 -21.49 -19.79
N PRO A 995 -16.73 -22.83 -19.79
CA PRO A 995 -15.63 -23.73 -19.44
C PRO A 995 -14.56 -23.84 -20.55
N THR A 996 -14.75 -23.18 -21.69
CA THR A 996 -13.80 -23.20 -22.81
C THR A 996 -12.52 -22.44 -22.44
N PRO A 997 -11.32 -22.96 -22.78
CA PRO A 997 -10.07 -22.26 -22.53
C PRO A 997 -10.03 -20.89 -23.21
N VAL A 998 -9.59 -19.87 -22.47
CA VAL A 998 -9.29 -18.55 -23.05
C VAL A 998 -8.07 -18.66 -24.00
N PRO A 999 -8.14 -18.11 -25.23
CA PRO A 999 -7.01 -18.13 -26.15
C PRO A 999 -5.75 -17.48 -25.57
N ALA A 1000 -4.60 -17.99 -26.01
CA ALA A 1000 -3.34 -17.49 -25.48
C ALA A 1000 -3.13 -16.01 -25.81
N GLN A 1001 -2.75 -15.21 -24.82
CA GLN A 1001 -2.52 -13.76 -24.93
C GLN A 1001 -3.76 -12.95 -25.37
N ALA A 1002 -4.97 -13.50 -25.21
CA ALA A 1002 -6.20 -12.76 -25.45
C ALA A 1002 -6.23 -11.50 -24.58
N LYS A 1003 -6.30 -10.33 -25.24
CA LYS A 1003 -6.56 -9.05 -24.59
C LYS A 1003 -8.04 -8.76 -24.74
N GLY A 1004 -8.76 -8.93 -23.63
CA GLY A 1004 -10.14 -8.52 -23.47
C GLY A 1004 -11.24 -9.45 -23.95
N PRO A 1005 -12.50 -9.08 -23.63
CA PRO A 1005 -13.67 -9.95 -23.75
C PRO A 1005 -13.98 -10.40 -25.19
N GLU A 1006 -13.63 -9.61 -26.20
CA GLU A 1006 -13.85 -9.97 -27.61
C GLU A 1006 -12.88 -11.04 -28.14
N GLN A 1007 -11.74 -11.23 -27.46
CA GLN A 1007 -10.74 -12.26 -27.82
C GLN A 1007 -10.73 -13.44 -26.84
N SER A 1008 -11.54 -13.39 -25.77
CA SER A 1008 -11.47 -14.38 -24.69
C SER A 1008 -12.04 -15.74 -25.03
N ASN A 1009 -12.83 -15.90 -26.10
CA ASN A 1009 -13.51 -17.17 -26.36
C ASN A 1009 -13.66 -17.52 -27.86
N GLY A 1010 -12.70 -17.14 -28.71
CA GLY A 1010 -12.76 -17.34 -30.16
C GLY A 1010 -12.93 -18.79 -30.68
N GLN A 1011 -12.92 -19.79 -29.79
CA GLN A 1011 -13.20 -21.21 -30.10
C GLN A 1011 -14.52 -21.73 -29.48
N SER A 1012 -15.23 -20.90 -28.72
CA SER A 1012 -16.46 -21.25 -28.01
C SER A 1012 -17.71 -21.15 -28.89
N VAL A 1013 -18.76 -21.86 -28.50
CA VAL A 1013 -20.11 -21.74 -29.11
C VAL A 1013 -20.81 -20.43 -28.72
N VAL A 1014 -20.36 -19.76 -27.66
CA VAL A 1014 -20.79 -18.42 -27.23
C VAL A 1014 -19.77 -17.35 -27.67
N SER A 1015 -19.12 -17.53 -28.83
CA SER A 1015 -18.04 -16.66 -29.33
C SER A 1015 -18.40 -15.18 -29.37
N GLY A 1016 -17.48 -14.31 -28.95
CA GLY A 1016 -17.63 -12.85 -28.97
C GLY A 1016 -18.03 -12.22 -27.64
N THR A 1017 -18.07 -13.01 -26.55
CA THR A 1017 -18.38 -12.55 -25.18
C THR A 1017 -17.30 -13.00 -24.19
N ASP A 1018 -17.26 -12.35 -23.01
CA ASP A 1018 -16.28 -12.68 -21.98
C ASP A 1018 -16.46 -14.14 -21.49
N TRP A 1019 -15.43 -14.78 -20.95
CA TRP A 1019 -15.52 -16.14 -20.40
C TRP A 1019 -16.46 -16.22 -19.17
N ILE A 1020 -16.78 -15.07 -18.58
CA ILE A 1020 -17.68 -14.87 -17.44
C ILE A 1020 -18.79 -13.89 -17.80
N GLN A 1021 -20.00 -14.14 -17.31
CA GLN A 1021 -21.10 -13.16 -17.28
C GLN A 1021 -21.69 -13.12 -15.87
N ALA A 1022 -22.25 -11.97 -15.48
CA ALA A 1022 -23.04 -11.81 -14.27
C ALA A 1022 -24.43 -11.27 -14.60
N GLU A 1023 -25.42 -11.86 -13.94
CA GLU A 1023 -26.79 -11.39 -13.90
C GLU A 1023 -27.08 -10.91 -12.47
N VAL A 1024 -27.28 -9.61 -12.32
CA VAL A 1024 -27.52 -8.94 -11.04
C VAL A 1024 -29.03 -8.90 -10.82
N ASN A 1025 -29.54 -9.70 -9.87
CA ASN A 1025 -30.97 -9.92 -9.67
C ASN A 1025 -31.51 -9.07 -8.52
N PRO A 1026 -32.12 -7.90 -8.80
CA PRO A 1026 -32.68 -7.07 -7.74
C PRO A 1026 -33.88 -7.71 -7.05
N LEU A 1027 -33.98 -7.54 -5.73
CA LEU A 1027 -35.13 -8.00 -4.94
C LEU A 1027 -36.33 -7.03 -5.10
N LEU A 1028 -37.15 -7.25 -6.12
CA LEU A 1028 -38.23 -6.33 -6.51
C LEU A 1028 -39.58 -6.62 -5.83
N LEU A 1029 -40.33 -5.55 -5.57
CA LEU A 1029 -41.73 -5.55 -5.16
C LEU A 1029 -42.68 -5.13 -6.29
N ASP A 1030 -42.29 -4.17 -7.13
CA ASP A 1030 -43.00 -3.73 -8.33
C ASP A 1030 -42.02 -3.09 -9.33
N ILE A 1031 -42.46 -2.95 -10.58
CA ILE A 1031 -41.80 -2.16 -11.62
C ILE A 1031 -42.76 -1.08 -12.13
N THR A 1032 -42.30 0.16 -12.14
CA THR A 1032 -42.96 1.26 -12.85
C THR A 1032 -42.25 1.53 -14.17
N LEU A 1033 -42.99 1.43 -15.28
CA LEU A 1033 -42.48 1.76 -16.61
C LEU A 1033 -42.90 3.18 -16.99
N GLN A 1034 -41.96 4.12 -17.00
CA GLN A 1034 -42.19 5.52 -17.38
C GLN A 1034 -42.17 5.67 -18.90
N THR A 1035 -43.34 5.51 -19.50
CA THR A 1035 -43.55 5.60 -20.95
C THR A 1035 -44.84 6.35 -21.25
N PRO A 1036 -44.88 7.19 -22.30
CA PRO A 1036 -46.12 7.85 -22.70
C PRO A 1036 -47.05 6.86 -23.40
N GLU A 1037 -48.35 7.07 -23.30
CA GLU A 1037 -49.34 6.27 -24.05
C GLU A 1037 -49.32 6.59 -25.56
N ARG A 1038 -48.82 7.78 -25.94
CA ARG A 1038 -48.81 8.27 -27.32
C ARG A 1038 -47.53 9.05 -27.67
N LEU A 1039 -47.04 8.89 -28.89
CA LEU A 1039 -45.86 9.58 -29.43
C LEU A 1039 -46.11 10.03 -30.87
N LYS A 1040 -45.42 11.08 -31.32
CA LYS A 1040 -45.47 11.49 -32.73
C LYS A 1040 -44.36 10.84 -33.54
N VAL A 1041 -44.63 10.57 -34.82
CA VAL A 1041 -43.58 10.14 -35.76
C VAL A 1041 -42.42 11.16 -35.79
N GLY A 1042 -41.19 10.67 -35.60
CA GLY A 1042 -39.96 11.45 -35.55
C GLY A 1042 -39.56 11.95 -34.16
N GLU A 1043 -40.40 11.73 -33.14
CA GLU A 1043 -40.11 12.10 -31.76
C GLU A 1043 -39.10 11.13 -31.12
N THR A 1044 -38.19 11.68 -30.29
CA THR A 1044 -37.28 10.91 -29.45
C THR A 1044 -37.50 11.31 -28.00
N ILE A 1045 -37.76 10.33 -27.14
CA ILE A 1045 -37.98 10.51 -25.70
C ILE A 1045 -37.07 9.59 -24.90
N LYS A 1046 -36.89 9.88 -23.61
CA LYS A 1046 -36.30 8.95 -22.66
C LYS A 1046 -37.39 8.04 -22.09
N ILE A 1047 -37.17 6.74 -22.16
CA ILE A 1047 -37.96 5.73 -21.45
C ILE A 1047 -37.12 5.22 -20.29
N GLU A 1048 -37.74 5.11 -19.12
CA GLU A 1048 -37.10 4.63 -17.90
C GLU A 1048 -38.00 3.59 -17.21
N ALA A 1049 -37.40 2.52 -16.71
CA ALA A 1049 -38.07 1.59 -15.80
C ALA A 1049 -37.52 1.82 -14.39
N ILE A 1050 -38.39 1.89 -13.40
CA ILE A 1050 -38.04 2.08 -11.99
C ILE A 1050 -38.40 0.82 -11.22
N GLY A 1051 -37.42 0.22 -10.57
CA GLY A 1051 -37.58 -0.89 -9.64
C GLY A 1051 -37.94 -0.37 -8.26
N HIS A 1052 -38.91 -1.01 -7.62
CA HIS A 1052 -39.36 -0.69 -6.26
C HIS A 1052 -38.97 -1.81 -5.30
N GLN A 1053 -38.31 -1.49 -4.20
CA GLN A 1053 -37.91 -2.45 -3.17
C GLN A 1053 -38.50 -2.07 -1.80
N LYS A 1054 -38.19 -2.89 -0.77
CA LYS A 1054 -38.53 -2.58 0.62
C LYS A 1054 -37.88 -1.25 1.05
N ASP A 1055 -38.38 -0.70 2.16
CA ASP A 1055 -37.92 0.58 2.73
C ASP A 1055 -38.06 1.80 1.80
N ASN A 1056 -38.95 1.72 0.80
CA ASN A 1056 -39.17 2.73 -0.24
C ASN A 1056 -37.91 3.03 -1.07
N LEU A 1057 -37.00 2.06 -1.20
CA LEU A 1057 -35.86 2.18 -2.09
C LEU A 1057 -36.32 2.00 -3.54
N ASN A 1058 -36.18 3.07 -4.33
CA ASN A 1058 -36.51 3.10 -5.75
C ASN A 1058 -35.24 3.36 -6.54
N PHE A 1059 -35.03 2.64 -7.63
CA PHE A 1059 -33.83 2.76 -8.44
C PHE A 1059 -34.13 2.52 -9.92
N PRO A 1060 -33.36 3.12 -10.84
CA PRO A 1060 -33.52 2.86 -12.26
C PRO A 1060 -33.12 1.42 -12.59
N LEU A 1061 -34.00 0.68 -13.27
CA LEU A 1061 -33.69 -0.64 -13.82
C LEU A 1061 -32.86 -0.47 -15.09
N ARG A 1062 -31.56 -0.36 -14.88
CA ARG A 1062 -30.48 -0.35 -15.87
C ARG A 1062 -29.19 -0.76 -15.18
N TYR A 1063 -28.08 -0.83 -15.92
CA TYR A 1063 -26.76 -1.10 -15.34
C TYR A 1063 -26.53 -0.33 -14.02
N PRO A 1064 -26.06 -0.99 -12.94
CA PRO A 1064 -25.57 -2.37 -12.90
C PRO A 1064 -26.63 -3.45 -12.64
N ALA A 1065 -27.93 -3.13 -12.60
CA ALA A 1065 -28.97 -4.16 -12.57
C ALA A 1065 -29.12 -4.83 -13.93
N THR A 1066 -29.33 -6.16 -13.95
CA THR A 1066 -29.65 -6.87 -15.19
C THR A 1066 -31.14 -6.74 -15.48
N VAL A 1067 -31.44 -6.36 -16.71
CA VAL A 1067 -32.80 -6.08 -17.18
C VAL A 1067 -33.01 -6.83 -18.49
N GLN A 1068 -34.25 -7.10 -18.84
CA GLN A 1068 -34.64 -7.60 -20.14
C GLN A 1068 -35.71 -6.71 -20.73
N TRP A 1069 -35.40 -6.12 -21.87
CA TRP A 1069 -36.28 -5.29 -22.67
C TRP A 1069 -36.73 -6.07 -23.89
N GLU A 1070 -38.04 -6.26 -24.01
CA GLU A 1070 -38.69 -6.92 -25.14
C GLU A 1070 -39.66 -5.94 -25.81
N GLY A 1071 -39.76 -6.01 -27.13
CA GLY A 1071 -40.68 -5.19 -27.92
C GLY A 1071 -41.54 -6.06 -28.82
N SER A 1072 -42.69 -5.54 -29.25
CA SER A 1072 -43.43 -6.15 -30.35
C SER A 1072 -42.56 -6.27 -31.62
N ASP A 1073 -42.89 -7.17 -32.55
CA ASP A 1073 -42.07 -7.48 -33.76
C ASP A 1073 -41.66 -6.27 -34.62
N ASN A 1074 -42.34 -5.13 -34.45
CA ASN A 1074 -42.11 -3.87 -35.12
C ASN A 1074 -41.27 -2.86 -34.31
N VAL A 1075 -40.71 -3.25 -33.16
CA VAL A 1075 -39.74 -2.46 -32.37
C VAL A 1075 -38.37 -3.12 -32.43
N PHE A 1076 -37.33 -2.33 -32.65
CA PHE A 1076 -35.96 -2.80 -32.47
C PHE A 1076 -35.40 -2.30 -31.15
N ILE A 1077 -34.84 -3.19 -30.35
CA ILE A 1077 -34.19 -2.87 -29.07
C ILE A 1077 -32.72 -3.23 -29.22
N GLY A 1078 -31.82 -2.28 -28.99
CA GLY A 1078 -30.39 -2.47 -29.20
C GLY A 1078 -29.59 -1.19 -29.06
N SER A 1079 -28.27 -1.27 -29.19
CA SER A 1079 -27.37 -0.12 -29.13
C SER A 1079 -26.41 -0.10 -30.33
N GLY A 1080 -25.54 0.92 -30.38
CA GLY A 1080 -24.44 1.02 -31.34
C GLY A 1080 -24.83 0.97 -32.83
N GLU A 1081 -24.01 0.27 -33.63
CA GLU A 1081 -24.21 0.18 -35.08
C GLU A 1081 -25.48 -0.57 -35.46
N GLU A 1082 -25.91 -1.55 -34.68
CA GLU A 1082 -27.12 -2.33 -34.95
C GLU A 1082 -28.36 -1.46 -34.86
N LEU A 1083 -28.42 -0.59 -33.84
CA LEU A 1083 -29.47 0.41 -33.70
C LEU A 1083 -29.48 1.37 -34.89
N THR A 1084 -28.31 1.85 -35.33
CA THR A 1084 -28.18 2.75 -36.48
C THR A 1084 -28.64 2.09 -37.79
N ARG A 1085 -28.32 0.79 -37.98
CA ARG A 1085 -28.82 -0.01 -39.11
C ARG A 1085 -30.33 -0.22 -39.02
N ALA A 1086 -30.86 -0.51 -37.84
CA ALA A 1086 -32.29 -0.69 -37.63
C ALA A 1086 -33.07 0.59 -37.95
N GLU A 1087 -32.56 1.75 -37.52
CA GLU A 1087 -33.15 3.07 -37.78
C GLU A 1087 -33.32 3.33 -39.28
N THR A 1088 -32.29 3.02 -40.07
CA THR A 1088 -32.26 3.30 -41.51
C THR A 1088 -32.92 2.20 -42.36
N SER A 1089 -33.19 1.02 -41.78
CA SER A 1089 -33.77 -0.12 -42.50
C SER A 1089 -35.20 0.12 -43.01
N GLY A 1090 -35.94 1.05 -42.39
CA GLY A 1090 -37.35 1.24 -42.62
C GLY A 1090 -38.24 0.04 -42.22
N LYS A 1091 -37.72 -0.94 -41.48
CA LYS A 1091 -38.49 -2.12 -41.04
C LYS A 1091 -39.32 -1.86 -39.79
N TYR A 1092 -38.83 -1.00 -38.89
CA TYR A 1092 -39.37 -0.83 -37.56
C TYR A 1092 -40.27 0.42 -37.44
N THR A 1093 -41.26 0.34 -36.57
CA THR A 1093 -42.14 1.44 -36.14
C THR A 1093 -41.44 2.32 -35.12
N ALA A 1094 -40.60 1.73 -34.27
CA ALA A 1094 -39.77 2.44 -33.29
C ALA A 1094 -38.47 1.69 -33.02
N ILE A 1095 -37.50 2.41 -32.45
CA ILE A 1095 -36.24 1.86 -31.95
C ILE A 1095 -36.01 2.31 -30.51
N PHE A 1096 -35.39 1.46 -29.70
CA PHE A 1096 -35.09 1.73 -28.30
C PHE A 1096 -33.64 1.38 -27.97
N ASN A 1097 -32.89 2.35 -27.47
CA ASN A 1097 -31.56 2.15 -26.91
C ASN A 1097 -31.69 1.92 -25.40
N TYR A 1098 -31.46 0.68 -24.96
CA TYR A 1098 -31.55 0.33 -23.53
C TYR A 1098 -30.39 0.89 -22.69
N GLU A 1099 -29.24 1.22 -23.29
CA GLU A 1099 -28.08 1.78 -22.58
C GLU A 1099 -28.33 3.24 -22.22
N THR A 1100 -28.88 3.99 -23.18
CA THR A 1100 -29.17 5.43 -23.00
C THR A 1100 -30.59 5.70 -22.52
N GLY A 1101 -31.52 4.76 -22.72
CA GLY A 1101 -32.96 4.97 -22.53
C GLY A 1101 -33.63 5.73 -23.69
N ASP A 1102 -32.92 6.01 -24.80
CA ASP A 1102 -33.50 6.74 -25.94
C ASP A 1102 -34.47 5.87 -26.74
N PHE A 1103 -35.72 6.29 -26.81
CA PHE A 1103 -36.76 5.68 -27.64
C PHE A 1103 -37.14 6.64 -28.77
N LYS A 1104 -37.04 6.17 -30.01
CA LYS A 1104 -37.34 6.97 -31.20
C LYS A 1104 -38.47 6.36 -32.02
N ALA A 1105 -39.53 7.14 -32.21
CA ALA A 1105 -40.67 6.80 -33.06
C ALA A 1105 -40.33 7.06 -34.54
N LEU A 1106 -40.39 6.02 -35.37
CA LEU A 1106 -40.03 6.09 -36.80
C LEU A 1106 -41.24 6.11 -37.73
N LYS A 1107 -42.35 5.43 -37.37
CA LYS A 1107 -43.56 5.33 -38.20
C LYS A 1107 -44.80 5.28 -37.33
N ALA A 1108 -45.95 5.64 -37.90
CA ALA A 1108 -47.23 5.49 -37.24
C ALA A 1108 -47.57 3.99 -37.07
N GLY A 1109 -48.11 3.63 -35.92
CA GLY A 1109 -48.44 2.25 -35.57
C GLY A 1109 -48.56 2.05 -34.07
N GLU A 1110 -49.10 0.89 -33.69
CA GLU A 1110 -49.13 0.45 -32.30
C GLU A 1110 -47.90 -0.42 -32.02
N ILE A 1111 -47.24 -0.16 -30.89
CA ILE A 1111 -46.10 -0.93 -30.40
C ILE A 1111 -46.33 -1.30 -28.96
N THR A 1112 -45.68 -2.37 -28.51
CA THR A 1112 -45.64 -2.73 -27.10
C THR A 1112 -44.19 -2.84 -26.64
N LEU A 1113 -43.92 -2.32 -25.45
CA LEU A 1113 -42.64 -2.43 -24.76
C LEU A 1113 -42.85 -3.14 -23.43
N LYS A 1114 -42.10 -4.20 -23.20
CA LYS A 1114 -42.07 -4.98 -21.97
C LYS A 1114 -40.68 -4.88 -21.34
N VAL A 1115 -40.66 -4.68 -20.02
CA VAL A 1115 -39.47 -4.76 -19.19
C VAL A 1115 -39.63 -5.91 -18.20
N GLU A 1116 -38.58 -6.69 -18.03
CA GLU A 1116 -38.49 -7.78 -17.07
C GLU A 1116 -37.19 -7.68 -16.28
N ALA A 1117 -37.26 -7.92 -14.96
CA ALA A 1117 -36.09 -7.99 -14.08
C ALA A 1117 -36.38 -8.96 -12.94
N ASN A 1118 -35.50 -9.94 -12.71
CA ASN A 1118 -35.64 -10.99 -11.68
C ASN A 1118 -37.07 -11.61 -11.64
N GLY A 1119 -37.59 -11.98 -12.81
CA GLY A 1119 -38.92 -12.58 -12.99
C GLY A 1119 -40.12 -11.63 -12.83
N MET A 1120 -39.91 -10.37 -12.48
CA MET A 1120 -40.95 -9.34 -12.41
C MET A 1120 -41.10 -8.64 -13.76
N THR A 1121 -42.33 -8.49 -14.24
CA THR A 1121 -42.61 -7.95 -15.59
C THR A 1121 -43.54 -6.74 -15.56
N LYS A 1122 -43.30 -5.78 -16.46
CA LYS A 1122 -44.22 -4.66 -16.75
C LYS A 1122 -44.27 -4.43 -18.25
N GLU A 1123 -45.46 -4.17 -18.76
CA GLU A 1123 -45.70 -3.98 -20.20
C GLU A 1123 -46.55 -2.73 -20.43
N GLN A 1124 -46.21 -1.94 -21.46
CA GLN A 1124 -46.98 -0.78 -21.89
C GLN A 1124 -47.13 -0.77 -23.41
N THR A 1125 -48.36 -0.56 -23.87
CA THR A 1125 -48.67 -0.27 -25.28
C THR A 1125 -48.57 1.23 -25.55
N VAL A 1126 -47.88 1.60 -26.63
CA VAL A 1126 -47.68 2.99 -27.08
C VAL A 1126 -48.23 3.14 -28.49
N THR A 1127 -49.06 4.17 -28.70
CA THR A 1127 -49.57 4.52 -30.04
C THR A 1127 -48.71 5.61 -30.67
N ILE A 1128 -48.13 5.33 -31.84
CA ILE A 1128 -47.37 6.33 -32.60
C ILE A 1128 -48.27 6.91 -33.70
N GLU A 1129 -48.48 8.24 -33.69
CA GLU A 1129 -49.38 8.99 -34.58
C GLU A 1129 -48.64 9.92 -35.56
#